data_AF-A0AAV4IC87-F1
#
_entry.id   AF-A0AAV4IC87-F1
#
_cell.length_a   1.000
_cell.length_b   1.000
_cell.length_c   1.000
_cell.angle_alpha   90.00
_cell.angle_beta   90.00
_cell.angle_gamma   90.00
#
_symmetry.space_group_name_H-M   'P 1'
#
loop_
_entity.id
_entity.type
_entity.pdbx_description
1 polymer ?
#
loop_
_entity_poly.entity_id
_entity_poly.type
_entity_poly.pdbx_seq_one_letter_code
_entity_poly.pdbx_strand_id
1 'polypeptide(L)'
;MIEAKFHEEKLKLQQRHDAAVQKIIDRKNTEIEDMKAHYKSKSKEMEDTINKLERKVQTLVKETEYIRQNKDKQINELKTMSEESNETRRNEFEKKLHDVMSEFEQEKFELQKQHTQNIQEILDDTNGRLQRMEAEYSQQTTTTTNVIKELESRVQQLMTEVDSTLSQRSAVEKEKNDALVKYEKLSAEHERLKDRLGQMEKEHAIALESHEHELRTLKNKTEASLEFLKQEHSMAASKASDTISELEDKVDQLKKSLKDTEEHRHRQIRELEQGHQQDKVHLENLHDKQVRNMKKELEQLDSDWSKKLAKAEQQTKDREQDISKLKEQKQQQAIQAEQALEEFKGQVEKNQARIYDDMKQQMQKVESDLQKSKQAREKQAKEFAKQLEEEKYRHQHEIAEIKMAGEGEKSQMLRELHVQKEYMLSEQEREIDSLKDIHKTEILALEARLKERTDKAEKSQSDSERLIRELREELVQANQLRKQQLVELGLLREEEKQKMTRDHEAELSRIRGDSEQQRLELQKSHSAEMEKVMEKTNDRLKNIEKEYAERGHKSAESMAELQAIVTQLRGDIKRSRENSDEKLAELKQQYEEEKKSLRKQYSQNLGTIQRELESQRNKVRNTELQLQQQESDHEDKITQLQLQFEQKIRGLFPADLKQELEDTIASLRSQVSSLQQRSLLLQEELESSVSKHNGSIHSYSTPPISSAV
;
A
#
# COMPACT_ATOMS: atom_id res chain seq x y z
N MET A 1 248.83 -80.29 -77.38
CA MET A 1 247.74 -81.26 -77.67
C MET A 1 246.93 -81.64 -76.41
N ILE A 2 246.78 -80.74 -75.41
CA ILE A 2 246.08 -81.05 -74.14
C ILE A 2 244.86 -80.13 -73.92
N GLU A 3 244.96 -78.84 -74.23
CA GLU A 3 243.89 -77.85 -73.99
C GLU A 3 242.55 -78.18 -74.65
N ALA A 4 242.56 -78.77 -75.86
CA ALA A 4 241.34 -79.04 -76.63
C ALA A 4 240.31 -79.90 -75.88
N LYS A 5 240.75 -80.86 -75.05
CA LYS A 5 239.83 -81.69 -74.24
C LYS A 5 239.23 -80.91 -73.06
N PHE A 6 239.96 -79.97 -72.49
CA PHE A 6 239.53 -79.22 -71.31
C PHE A 6 238.40 -78.23 -71.63
N HIS A 7 238.39 -77.66 -72.85
CA HIS A 7 237.29 -76.82 -73.32
C HIS A 7 236.00 -77.62 -73.62
N GLU A 8 236.12 -78.81 -74.20
CA GLU A 8 234.97 -79.68 -74.48
C GLU A 8 234.25 -80.11 -73.18
N GLU A 9 235.01 -80.46 -72.16
CA GLU A 9 234.47 -80.89 -70.86
C GLU A 9 233.81 -79.72 -70.09
N LYS A 10 234.41 -78.52 -70.12
CA LYS A 10 233.79 -77.31 -69.56
C LYS A 10 232.46 -76.98 -70.23
N LEU A 11 232.36 -77.10 -71.57
CA LEU A 11 231.13 -76.85 -72.30
C LEU A 11 230.02 -77.84 -71.94
N LYS A 12 230.36 -79.14 -71.83
CA LYS A 12 229.42 -80.19 -71.40
C LYS A 12 228.92 -80.00 -69.97
N LEU A 13 229.76 -79.48 -69.07
CA LEU A 13 229.36 -79.17 -67.70
C LEU A 13 228.39 -77.98 -67.64
N GLN A 14 228.65 -76.93 -68.43
CA GLN A 14 227.79 -75.75 -68.49
C GLN A 14 226.42 -76.06 -69.14
N GLN A 15 226.38 -76.84 -70.22
CA GLN A 15 225.13 -77.32 -70.81
C GLN A 15 224.28 -78.15 -69.83
N ARG A 16 224.91 -78.93 -68.94
CA ARG A 16 224.20 -79.64 -67.86
C ARG A 16 223.65 -78.71 -66.79
N HIS A 17 224.39 -77.66 -66.42
CA HIS A 17 223.93 -76.65 -65.47
C HIS A 17 222.69 -75.91 -66.01
N ASP A 18 222.78 -75.40 -67.24
CA ASP A 18 221.74 -74.55 -67.81
C ASP A 18 220.43 -75.32 -68.06
N ALA A 19 220.53 -76.60 -68.46
CA ALA A 19 219.38 -77.51 -68.54
C ALA A 19 218.75 -77.85 -67.17
N ALA A 20 219.52 -77.80 -66.07
CA ALA A 20 219.00 -77.96 -64.72
C ALA A 20 218.30 -76.69 -64.22
N VAL A 21 218.87 -75.51 -64.51
CA VAL A 21 218.26 -74.20 -64.23
C VAL A 21 216.93 -74.06 -64.97
N GLN A 22 216.88 -74.40 -66.27
CA GLN A 22 215.64 -74.32 -67.04
C GLN A 22 214.53 -75.20 -66.43
N LYS A 23 214.84 -76.46 -66.04
CA LYS A 23 213.89 -77.33 -65.34
C LYS A 23 213.38 -76.78 -64.00
N ILE A 24 214.15 -75.93 -63.32
CA ILE A 24 213.71 -75.25 -62.08
C ILE A 24 212.78 -74.08 -62.43
N ILE A 25 213.11 -73.30 -63.47
CA ILE A 25 212.27 -72.20 -63.98
C ILE A 25 210.92 -72.75 -64.46
N ASP A 26 210.92 -73.78 -65.30
CA ASP A 26 209.70 -74.39 -65.84
C ASP A 26 208.78 -74.91 -64.72
N ARG A 27 209.35 -75.60 -63.72
CA ARG A 27 208.62 -76.04 -62.52
C ARG A 27 208.06 -74.88 -61.70
N LYS A 28 208.83 -73.80 -61.49
CA LYS A 28 208.35 -72.63 -60.75
C LYS A 28 207.28 -71.86 -61.50
N ASN A 29 207.37 -71.79 -62.82
CA ASN A 29 206.29 -71.24 -63.65
C ASN A 29 205.02 -72.09 -63.53
N THR A 30 205.15 -73.42 -63.58
CA THR A 30 204.02 -74.36 -63.38
C THR A 30 203.36 -74.16 -62.01
N GLU A 31 204.12 -74.12 -60.91
CA GLU A 31 203.59 -73.84 -59.57
C GLU A 31 202.89 -72.47 -59.47
N ILE A 32 203.43 -71.44 -60.14
CA ILE A 32 202.84 -70.10 -60.18
C ILE A 32 201.53 -70.10 -60.99
N GLU A 33 201.44 -70.88 -62.05
CA GLU A 33 200.25 -71.01 -62.89
C GLU A 33 199.16 -71.84 -62.20
N ASP A 34 199.52 -72.94 -61.53
CA ASP A 34 198.62 -73.72 -60.67
C ASP A 34 198.08 -72.87 -59.51
N MET A 35 198.92 -72.09 -58.82
CA MET A 35 198.45 -71.15 -57.79
C MET A 35 197.51 -70.08 -58.35
N LYS A 36 197.84 -69.48 -59.51
CA LYS A 36 196.96 -68.52 -60.19
C LYS A 36 195.62 -69.15 -60.57
N ALA A 37 195.62 -70.38 -61.08
CA ALA A 37 194.40 -71.12 -61.42
C ALA A 37 193.55 -71.41 -60.18
N HIS A 38 194.17 -71.90 -59.09
CA HIS A 38 193.50 -72.12 -57.82
C HIS A 38 192.86 -70.84 -57.25
N TYR A 39 193.62 -69.74 -57.13
CA TYR A 39 193.07 -68.48 -56.61
C TYR A 39 192.00 -67.88 -57.53
N LYS A 40 192.12 -68.02 -58.86
CA LYS A 40 191.09 -67.57 -59.82
C LYS A 40 189.81 -68.42 -59.71
N SER A 41 189.92 -69.73 -59.51
CA SER A 41 188.77 -70.60 -59.20
C SER A 41 188.12 -70.19 -57.87
N LYS A 42 188.93 -69.98 -56.82
CA LYS A 42 188.42 -69.63 -55.49
C LYS A 42 187.73 -68.27 -55.46
N SER A 43 188.25 -67.28 -56.19
CA SER A 43 187.60 -65.98 -56.38
C SER A 43 186.24 -66.14 -57.04
N LYS A 44 186.17 -66.92 -58.13
CA LYS A 44 184.91 -67.18 -58.83
C LYS A 44 183.89 -67.92 -57.95
N GLU A 45 184.32 -68.92 -57.17
CA GLU A 45 183.45 -69.61 -56.20
C GLU A 45 182.85 -68.65 -55.17
N MET A 46 183.62 -67.66 -54.72
CA MET A 46 183.13 -66.62 -53.81
C MET A 46 182.13 -65.68 -54.50
N GLU A 47 182.42 -65.21 -55.73
CA GLU A 47 181.49 -64.39 -56.53
C GLU A 47 180.18 -65.14 -56.83
N ASP A 48 180.24 -66.41 -57.26
CA ASP A 48 179.08 -67.28 -57.50
C ASP A 48 178.29 -67.55 -56.20
N THR A 49 178.91 -67.44 -55.04
CA THR A 49 178.26 -67.56 -53.72
C THR A 49 177.59 -66.24 -53.30
N ILE A 50 178.26 -65.10 -53.48
CA ILE A 50 177.71 -63.77 -53.22
C ILE A 50 176.47 -63.54 -54.10
N ASN A 51 176.56 -63.80 -55.40
CA ASN A 51 175.45 -63.69 -56.36
C ASN A 51 174.21 -64.54 -55.94
N LYS A 52 174.42 -65.70 -55.32
CA LYS A 52 173.32 -66.55 -54.80
C LYS A 52 172.69 -65.94 -53.54
N LEU A 53 173.50 -65.38 -52.64
CA LEU A 53 173.03 -64.73 -51.42
C LEU A 53 172.27 -63.43 -51.74
N GLU A 54 172.77 -62.60 -52.65
CA GLU A 54 172.10 -61.37 -53.09
C GLU A 54 170.73 -61.64 -53.69
N ARG A 55 170.61 -62.63 -54.59
CA ARG A 55 169.32 -63.05 -55.15
C ARG A 55 168.36 -63.55 -54.06
N LYS A 56 168.87 -64.26 -53.04
CA LYS A 56 168.05 -64.70 -51.90
C LYS A 56 167.57 -63.52 -51.04
N VAL A 57 168.44 -62.54 -50.78
CA VAL A 57 168.07 -61.30 -50.07
C VAL A 57 167.02 -60.51 -50.86
N GLN A 58 167.21 -60.30 -52.17
CA GLN A 58 166.23 -59.61 -53.02
C GLN A 58 164.86 -60.32 -53.06
N THR A 59 164.86 -61.66 -52.98
CA THR A 59 163.62 -62.45 -52.91
C THR A 59 162.92 -62.23 -51.56
N LEU A 60 163.64 -62.37 -50.45
CA LEU A 60 163.11 -62.15 -49.10
C LEU A 60 162.61 -60.72 -48.87
N VAL A 61 163.26 -59.70 -49.46
CA VAL A 61 162.79 -58.31 -49.42
C VAL A 61 161.42 -58.20 -50.12
N LYS A 62 161.28 -58.72 -51.34
CA LYS A 62 160.01 -58.69 -52.08
C LYS A 62 158.89 -59.46 -51.36
N GLU A 63 159.20 -60.62 -50.78
CA GLU A 63 158.25 -61.37 -49.94
C GLU A 63 157.83 -60.56 -48.70
N THR A 64 158.77 -59.91 -48.03
CA THR A 64 158.50 -59.07 -46.85
C THR A 64 157.65 -57.84 -47.22
N GLU A 65 157.92 -57.17 -48.33
CA GLU A 65 157.12 -56.04 -48.81
C GLU A 65 155.72 -56.45 -49.23
N TYR A 66 155.56 -57.61 -49.90
CA TYR A 66 154.26 -58.17 -50.24
C TYR A 66 153.45 -58.53 -48.99
N ILE A 67 154.08 -59.17 -47.99
CA ILE A 67 153.46 -59.46 -46.70
C ILE A 67 153.03 -58.17 -46.00
N ARG A 68 153.88 -57.13 -46.00
CA ARG A 68 153.55 -55.82 -45.41
C ARG A 68 152.34 -55.20 -46.11
N GLN A 69 152.37 -55.05 -47.43
CA GLN A 69 151.25 -54.48 -48.20
C GLN A 69 149.93 -55.26 -48.00
N ASN A 70 149.99 -56.59 -47.90
CA ASN A 70 148.81 -57.41 -47.66
C ASN A 70 148.28 -57.25 -46.22
N LYS A 71 149.16 -57.01 -45.24
CA LYS A 71 148.77 -56.68 -43.86
C LYS A 71 148.23 -55.26 -43.72
N ASP A 72 148.82 -54.29 -44.41
CA ASP A 72 148.35 -52.91 -44.47
C ASP A 72 146.93 -52.84 -45.05
N LYS A 73 146.62 -53.63 -46.09
CA LYS A 73 145.26 -53.82 -46.62
C LYS A 73 144.29 -54.40 -45.59
N GLN A 74 144.64 -55.53 -44.97
CA GLN A 74 143.80 -56.16 -43.94
C GLN A 74 143.53 -55.23 -42.74
N ILE A 75 144.50 -54.41 -42.35
CA ILE A 75 144.34 -53.40 -41.29
C ILE A 75 143.33 -52.32 -41.72
N ASN A 76 143.37 -51.85 -42.97
CA ASN A 76 142.44 -50.84 -43.46
C ASN A 76 141.03 -51.39 -43.67
N GLU A 77 140.89 -52.60 -44.21
CA GLU A 77 139.60 -53.30 -44.34
C GLU A 77 138.91 -53.48 -42.97
N LEU A 78 139.68 -53.84 -41.93
CA LEU A 78 139.18 -53.96 -40.55
C LEU A 78 138.82 -52.60 -39.92
N LYS A 79 139.53 -51.51 -40.27
CA LYS A 79 139.14 -50.15 -39.84
C LYS A 79 137.82 -49.74 -40.46
N THR A 80 137.68 -49.84 -41.79
CA THR A 80 136.47 -49.43 -42.49
C THR A 80 135.23 -50.18 -41.98
N MET A 81 135.29 -51.51 -41.82
CA MET A 81 134.17 -52.25 -41.21
C MET A 81 133.87 -51.85 -39.75
N SER A 82 134.89 -51.44 -38.97
CA SER A 82 134.69 -50.94 -37.61
C SER A 82 134.06 -49.54 -37.60
N GLU A 83 134.47 -48.68 -38.54
CA GLU A 83 133.95 -47.33 -38.74
C GLU A 83 132.47 -47.40 -39.19
N GLU A 84 132.15 -48.19 -40.21
CA GLU A 84 130.78 -48.48 -40.67
C GLU A 84 129.90 -49.07 -39.56
N SER A 85 130.43 -50.01 -38.75
CA SER A 85 129.70 -50.61 -37.63
C SER A 85 129.44 -49.63 -36.48
N ASN A 86 130.33 -48.66 -36.28
CA ASN A 86 130.16 -47.61 -35.27
C ASN A 86 129.21 -46.51 -35.76
N GLU A 87 129.28 -46.11 -37.04
CA GLU A 87 128.36 -45.15 -37.63
C GLU A 87 126.93 -45.70 -37.72
N THR A 88 126.76 -46.97 -38.09
CA THR A 88 125.44 -47.65 -38.04
C THR A 88 124.86 -47.61 -36.63
N ARG A 89 125.66 -47.94 -35.59
CA ARG A 89 125.22 -47.84 -34.19
C ARG A 89 124.94 -46.41 -33.74
N ARG A 90 125.72 -45.41 -34.19
CA ARG A 90 125.46 -44.00 -33.89
C ARG A 90 124.10 -43.60 -34.45
N ASN A 91 123.85 -43.88 -35.73
CA ASN A 91 122.59 -43.55 -36.41
C ASN A 91 121.39 -44.27 -35.77
N GLU A 92 121.55 -45.52 -35.30
CA GLU A 92 120.53 -46.21 -34.50
C GLU A 92 120.23 -45.54 -33.16
N PHE A 93 121.25 -45.07 -32.43
CA PHE A 93 121.05 -44.37 -31.16
C PHE A 93 120.48 -42.97 -31.37
N GLU A 94 120.94 -42.24 -32.38
CA GLU A 94 120.39 -40.94 -32.77
C GLU A 94 118.91 -41.08 -33.17
N LYS A 95 118.55 -42.10 -33.96
CA LYS A 95 117.14 -42.38 -34.25
C LYS A 95 116.33 -42.66 -32.98
N LYS A 96 116.77 -43.60 -32.13
CA LYS A 96 116.06 -43.94 -30.88
C LYS A 96 115.90 -42.73 -29.96
N LEU A 97 116.85 -41.80 -29.96
CA LEU A 97 116.75 -40.54 -29.22
C LEU A 97 115.67 -39.61 -29.82
N HIS A 98 115.60 -39.47 -31.15
CA HIS A 98 114.55 -38.67 -31.80
C HIS A 98 113.16 -39.29 -31.65
N ASP A 99 113.03 -40.62 -31.80
CA ASP A 99 111.79 -41.35 -31.57
C ASP A 99 111.27 -41.07 -30.14
N VAL A 100 112.12 -41.24 -29.11
CA VAL A 100 111.77 -40.98 -27.70
C VAL A 100 111.53 -39.49 -27.40
N MET A 101 112.27 -38.56 -28.01
CA MET A 101 111.98 -37.12 -27.86
C MET A 101 110.61 -36.76 -28.45
N SER A 102 110.25 -37.33 -29.60
CA SER A 102 108.93 -37.12 -30.23
C SER A 102 107.80 -37.70 -29.37
N GLU A 103 107.99 -38.87 -28.76
CA GLU A 103 107.04 -39.45 -27.82
C GLU A 103 106.84 -38.56 -26.58
N PHE A 104 107.92 -38.04 -25.98
CA PHE A 104 107.82 -37.11 -24.84
C PHE A 104 107.21 -35.75 -25.21
N GLU A 105 107.48 -35.21 -26.40
CA GLU A 105 106.84 -33.97 -26.86
C GLU A 105 105.35 -34.16 -27.15
N GLN A 106 104.96 -35.33 -27.68
CA GLN A 106 103.55 -35.70 -27.84
C GLN A 106 102.86 -35.88 -26.47
N GLU A 107 103.43 -36.65 -25.53
CA GLU A 107 102.85 -36.84 -24.19
C GLU A 107 102.68 -35.49 -23.47
N LYS A 108 103.70 -34.62 -23.54
CA LYS A 108 103.64 -33.25 -23.00
C LYS A 108 102.53 -32.42 -23.62
N PHE A 109 102.32 -32.50 -24.94
CA PHE A 109 101.24 -31.80 -25.63
C PHE A 109 99.86 -32.36 -25.25
N GLU A 110 99.72 -33.69 -25.16
CA GLU A 110 98.47 -34.35 -24.75
C GLU A 110 98.11 -34.02 -23.30
N LEU A 111 99.08 -34.05 -22.37
CA LEU A 111 98.90 -33.61 -20.98
C LEU A 111 98.53 -32.12 -20.90
N GLN A 112 99.19 -31.24 -21.65
CA GLN A 112 98.86 -29.82 -21.68
C GLN A 112 97.45 -29.58 -22.21
N LYS A 113 97.06 -30.27 -23.29
CA LYS A 113 95.71 -30.26 -23.87
C LYS A 113 94.66 -30.76 -22.89
N GLN A 114 94.93 -31.85 -22.18
CA GLN A 114 94.05 -32.38 -21.13
C GLN A 114 93.91 -31.41 -19.96
N HIS A 115 95.00 -30.77 -19.52
CA HIS A 115 94.94 -29.72 -18.49
C HIS A 115 94.08 -28.52 -18.93
N THR A 116 94.23 -28.05 -20.16
CA THR A 116 93.38 -26.98 -20.71
C THR A 116 91.91 -27.41 -20.79
N GLN A 117 91.62 -28.64 -21.23
CA GLN A 117 90.26 -29.17 -21.25
C GLN A 117 89.66 -29.27 -19.84
N ASN A 118 90.37 -29.84 -18.87
CA ASN A 118 89.91 -29.95 -17.48
C ASN A 118 89.62 -28.57 -16.86
N ILE A 119 90.44 -27.56 -17.17
CA ILE A 119 90.20 -26.18 -16.73
C ILE A 119 88.94 -25.61 -17.39
N GLN A 120 88.74 -25.84 -18.69
CA GLN A 120 87.55 -25.38 -19.41
C GLN A 120 86.27 -26.04 -18.88
N GLU A 121 86.28 -27.35 -18.62
CA GLU A 121 85.16 -28.09 -18.04
C GLU A 121 84.80 -27.54 -16.64
N ILE A 122 85.79 -27.26 -15.78
CA ILE A 122 85.57 -26.63 -14.47
C ILE A 122 85.01 -25.21 -14.59
N LEU A 123 85.45 -24.42 -15.57
CA LEU A 123 84.92 -23.08 -15.84
C LEU A 123 83.47 -23.15 -16.32
N ASP A 124 83.16 -24.05 -17.25
CA ASP A 124 81.81 -24.20 -17.82
C ASP A 124 80.81 -24.73 -16.77
N ASP A 125 81.20 -25.69 -15.92
CA ASP A 125 80.37 -26.14 -14.79
C ASP A 125 80.17 -25.03 -13.75
N THR A 126 81.21 -24.24 -13.47
CA THR A 126 81.13 -23.11 -12.52
C THR A 126 80.20 -22.01 -13.05
N ASN A 127 80.34 -21.64 -14.33
CA ASN A 127 79.48 -20.68 -15.01
C ASN A 127 78.03 -21.20 -15.11
N GLY A 128 77.85 -22.47 -15.47
CA GLY A 128 76.54 -23.12 -15.54
C GLY A 128 75.86 -23.28 -14.17
N ARG A 129 76.62 -23.27 -13.06
CA ARG A 129 76.07 -23.16 -11.70
C ARG A 129 75.77 -21.71 -11.31
N LEU A 130 76.62 -20.76 -11.68
CA LEU A 130 76.41 -19.33 -11.45
C LEU A 130 75.11 -18.85 -12.13
N GLN A 131 74.95 -19.15 -13.43
CA GLN A 131 73.78 -18.76 -14.22
C GLN A 131 72.46 -19.34 -13.68
N ARG A 132 72.48 -20.57 -13.14
CA ARG A 132 71.32 -21.15 -12.45
C ARG A 132 70.98 -20.39 -11.17
N MET A 133 71.97 -20.10 -10.34
CA MET A 133 71.80 -19.31 -9.12
C MET A 133 71.31 -17.88 -9.41
N GLU A 134 71.81 -17.23 -10.47
CA GLU A 134 71.32 -15.92 -10.93
C GLU A 134 69.86 -15.99 -11.40
N ALA A 135 69.48 -17.03 -12.14
CA ALA A 135 68.09 -17.25 -12.56
C ALA A 135 67.16 -17.52 -11.36
N GLU A 136 67.59 -18.32 -10.39
CA GLU A 136 66.87 -18.59 -9.14
C GLU A 136 66.67 -17.32 -8.31
N TYR A 137 67.70 -16.48 -8.12
CA TYR A 137 67.57 -15.19 -7.44
C TYR A 137 66.68 -14.20 -8.21
N SER A 138 66.75 -14.18 -9.54
CA SER A 138 65.87 -13.36 -10.39
C SER A 138 64.41 -13.78 -10.28
N GLN A 139 64.15 -15.09 -10.27
CA GLN A 139 62.81 -15.67 -10.07
C GLN A 139 62.29 -15.39 -8.65
N GLN A 140 63.13 -15.51 -7.62
CA GLN A 140 62.78 -15.18 -6.23
C GLN A 140 62.45 -13.69 -6.07
N THR A 141 63.25 -12.82 -6.68
CA THR A 141 63.03 -11.36 -6.69
C THR A 141 61.71 -11.00 -7.39
N THR A 142 61.45 -11.62 -8.54
CA THR A 142 60.19 -11.44 -9.30
C THR A 142 58.98 -11.91 -8.49
N THR A 143 59.08 -13.08 -7.86
CA THR A 143 58.02 -13.64 -7.00
C THR A 143 57.74 -12.73 -5.80
N THR A 144 58.79 -12.25 -5.13
CA THR A 144 58.68 -11.31 -3.99
C THR A 144 58.03 -9.99 -4.44
N THR A 145 58.41 -9.47 -5.61
CA THR A 145 57.82 -8.25 -6.19
C THR A 145 56.34 -8.42 -6.52
N ASN A 146 55.92 -9.61 -6.97
CA ASN A 146 54.51 -9.89 -7.24
C ASN A 146 53.69 -9.98 -5.93
N VAL A 147 54.21 -10.65 -4.90
CA VAL A 147 53.57 -10.69 -3.56
C VAL A 147 53.44 -9.29 -2.96
N ILE A 148 54.45 -8.43 -3.12
CA ILE A 148 54.37 -7.02 -2.70
C ILE A 148 53.21 -6.30 -3.42
N LYS A 149 53.10 -6.43 -4.75
CA LYS A 149 52.01 -5.81 -5.53
C LYS A 149 50.61 -6.34 -5.16
N GLU A 150 50.49 -7.63 -4.86
CA GLU A 150 49.24 -8.22 -4.38
C GLU A 150 48.84 -7.67 -3.01
N LEU A 151 49.81 -7.50 -2.09
CA LEU A 151 49.58 -6.87 -0.79
C LEU A 151 49.24 -5.38 -0.92
N GLU A 152 49.95 -4.63 -1.76
CA GLU A 152 49.64 -3.22 -2.07
C GLU A 152 48.22 -3.07 -2.65
N SER A 153 47.84 -3.94 -3.59
CA SER A 153 46.49 -3.96 -4.18
C SER A 153 45.43 -4.31 -3.14
N ARG A 154 45.67 -5.29 -2.25
CA ARG A 154 44.72 -5.63 -1.18
C ARG A 154 44.61 -4.52 -0.13
N VAL A 155 45.68 -3.80 0.18
CA VAL A 155 45.64 -2.61 1.04
C VAL A 155 44.80 -1.49 0.40
N GLN A 156 44.97 -1.23 -0.90
CA GLN A 156 44.14 -0.24 -1.62
C GLN A 156 42.65 -0.65 -1.62
N GLN A 157 42.34 -1.92 -1.87
CA GLN A 157 40.97 -2.44 -1.76
C GLN A 157 40.40 -2.22 -0.35
N LEU A 158 41.13 -2.62 0.70
CA LEU A 158 40.73 -2.45 2.09
C LEU A 158 40.49 -0.97 2.46
N MET A 159 41.30 -0.04 1.93
CA MET A 159 41.05 1.40 2.11
C MET A 159 39.72 1.81 1.47
N THR A 160 39.44 1.40 0.22
CA THR A 160 38.16 1.71 -0.43
C THR A 160 36.94 1.02 0.23
N GLU A 161 37.12 -0.18 0.78
CA GLU A 161 36.11 -0.87 1.61
C GLU A 161 35.80 -0.06 2.88
N VAL A 162 36.83 0.47 3.56
CA VAL A 162 36.68 1.33 4.75
C VAL A 162 36.02 2.66 4.40
N ASP A 163 36.44 3.36 3.35
CA ASP A 163 35.85 4.65 2.95
C ASP A 163 34.38 4.50 2.52
N SER A 164 34.04 3.42 1.81
CA SER A 164 32.65 3.05 1.51
C SER A 164 31.85 2.79 2.79
N THR A 165 32.41 2.05 3.75
CA THR A 165 31.76 1.73 5.02
C THR A 165 31.53 2.97 5.89
N LEU A 166 32.50 3.89 5.93
CA LEU A 166 32.38 5.18 6.61
C LEU A 166 31.31 6.07 5.96
N SER A 167 31.24 6.09 4.63
CA SER A 167 30.22 6.82 3.87
C SER A 167 28.82 6.28 4.13
N GLN A 168 28.64 4.96 4.10
CA GLN A 168 27.37 4.30 4.45
C GLN A 168 26.96 4.59 5.90
N ARG A 169 27.90 4.49 6.85
CA ARG A 169 27.65 4.82 8.26
C ARG A 169 27.22 6.29 8.43
N SER A 170 27.85 7.22 7.71
CA SER A 170 27.46 8.63 7.75
C SER A 170 26.06 8.88 7.16
N ALA A 171 25.64 8.11 6.16
CA ALA A 171 24.28 8.17 5.62
C ALA A 171 23.25 7.66 6.66
N VAL A 172 23.50 6.50 7.28
CA VAL A 172 22.63 5.92 8.32
C VAL A 172 22.54 6.82 9.55
N GLU A 173 23.64 7.44 9.99
CA GLU A 173 23.64 8.39 11.11
C GLU A 173 22.80 9.64 10.78
N LYS A 174 22.83 10.10 9.52
CA LYS A 174 21.96 11.19 9.05
C LYS A 174 20.49 10.77 9.01
N GLU A 175 20.16 9.61 8.46
CA GLU A 175 18.78 9.10 8.39
C GLU A 175 18.18 8.89 9.79
N LYS A 176 18.98 8.39 10.74
CA LYS A 176 18.65 8.32 12.17
C LYS A 176 18.32 9.71 12.75
N ASN A 177 19.14 10.72 12.46
CA ASN A 177 18.89 12.08 12.95
C ASN A 177 17.64 12.71 12.29
N ASP A 178 17.44 12.51 10.98
CA ASP A 178 16.22 12.92 10.27
C ASP A 178 14.97 12.19 10.81
N ALA A 179 15.10 10.95 11.31
CA ALA A 179 14.04 10.21 11.98
C ALA A 179 13.75 10.72 13.40
N LEU A 180 14.79 10.98 14.21
CA LEU A 180 14.66 11.59 15.54
C LEU A 180 13.95 12.95 15.47
N VAL A 181 14.37 13.83 14.54
CA VAL A 181 13.74 15.14 14.33
C VAL A 181 12.29 15.04 13.83
N LYS A 182 11.91 13.94 13.15
CA LYS A 182 10.49 13.66 12.82
C LYS A 182 9.72 13.18 14.05
N TYR A 183 10.31 12.28 14.85
CA TYR A 183 9.72 11.78 16.09
C TYR A 183 9.46 12.91 17.10
N GLU A 184 10.42 13.80 17.34
CA GLU A 184 10.25 14.98 18.20
C GLU A 184 9.10 15.89 17.72
N LYS A 185 9.01 16.13 16.40
CA LYS A 185 7.92 16.94 15.81
C LYS A 185 6.55 16.28 15.94
N LEU A 186 6.49 14.95 15.90
CA LEU A 186 5.27 14.15 16.11
C LEU A 186 4.88 14.17 17.60
N SER A 187 5.81 13.90 18.51
CA SER A 187 5.56 13.91 19.96
C SER A 187 5.11 15.30 20.45
N ALA A 188 5.77 16.38 20.00
CA ALA A 188 5.40 17.75 20.36
C ALA A 188 4.04 18.19 19.80
N GLU A 189 3.59 17.64 18.67
CA GLU A 189 2.26 17.94 18.13
C GLU A 189 1.18 17.01 18.68
N HIS A 190 1.54 15.78 19.11
CA HIS A 190 0.67 14.94 19.93
C HIS A 190 0.30 15.65 21.25
N GLU A 191 1.28 16.11 22.04
CA GLU A 191 0.99 16.78 23.32
C GLU A 191 0.11 18.02 23.12
N ARG A 192 0.33 18.82 22.06
CA ARG A 192 -0.57 19.94 21.70
C ARG A 192 -2.01 19.51 21.42
N LEU A 193 -2.22 18.33 20.84
CA LEU A 193 -3.55 17.78 20.53
C LEU A 193 -4.23 17.21 21.77
N LYS A 194 -3.44 16.65 22.70
CA LYS A 194 -3.85 16.15 24.01
C LYS A 194 -4.23 17.30 24.94
N ASP A 195 -3.45 18.37 24.98
CA ASP A 195 -3.81 19.65 25.61
C ASP A 195 -5.11 20.22 25.01
N ARG A 196 -5.21 20.23 23.67
CA ARG A 196 -6.41 20.72 22.98
C ARG A 196 -7.64 19.87 23.30
N LEU A 197 -7.49 18.54 23.43
CA LEU A 197 -8.57 17.64 23.83
C LEU A 197 -9.02 17.94 25.26
N GLY A 198 -8.09 17.96 26.22
CA GLY A 198 -8.39 18.26 27.62
C GLY A 198 -8.94 19.67 27.85
N GLN A 199 -8.68 20.61 26.95
CA GLN A 199 -9.34 21.93 26.93
C GLN A 199 -10.79 21.83 26.42
N MET A 200 -11.03 21.14 25.30
CA MET A 200 -12.40 20.90 24.79
C MET A 200 -13.27 20.12 25.79
N GLU A 201 -12.70 19.17 26.53
CA GLU A 201 -13.39 18.40 27.57
C GLU A 201 -13.83 19.29 28.75
N LYS A 202 -12.98 20.23 29.18
CA LYS A 202 -13.34 21.24 30.20
C LYS A 202 -14.43 22.19 29.70
N GLU A 203 -14.31 22.69 28.47
CA GLU A 203 -15.32 23.56 27.86
C GLU A 203 -16.68 22.86 27.73
N HIS A 204 -16.69 21.58 27.36
CA HIS A 204 -17.89 20.74 27.33
C HIS A 204 -18.48 20.50 28.73
N ALA A 205 -17.65 20.25 29.75
CA ALA A 205 -18.11 20.10 31.12
C ALA A 205 -18.75 21.39 31.67
N ILE A 206 -18.13 22.55 31.42
CA ILE A 206 -18.66 23.87 31.79
C ILE A 206 -20.00 24.13 31.07
N ALA A 207 -20.12 23.77 29.79
CA ALA A 207 -21.38 23.89 29.04
C ALA A 207 -22.49 22.99 29.61
N LEU A 208 -22.17 21.77 30.03
CA LEU A 208 -23.11 20.88 30.74
C LEU A 208 -23.56 21.46 32.08
N GLU A 209 -22.63 21.94 32.92
CA GLU A 209 -22.98 22.57 34.20
C GLU A 209 -23.85 23.82 34.01
N SER A 210 -23.58 24.62 32.98
CA SER A 210 -24.37 25.78 32.61
C SER A 210 -25.79 25.38 32.19
N HIS A 211 -25.95 24.40 31.29
CA HIS A 211 -27.26 23.92 30.87
C HIS A 211 -28.04 23.22 32.00
N GLU A 212 -27.37 22.49 32.90
CA GLU A 212 -28.03 22.00 34.12
C GLU A 212 -28.49 23.14 35.02
N HIS A 213 -27.70 24.20 35.17
CA HIS A 213 -28.09 25.38 35.96
C HIS A 213 -29.27 26.12 35.34
N GLU A 214 -29.30 26.26 34.01
CA GLU A 214 -30.45 26.79 33.26
C GLU A 214 -31.69 25.91 33.44
N LEU A 215 -31.58 24.59 33.29
CA LEU A 215 -32.68 23.65 33.47
C LEU A 215 -33.22 23.67 34.91
N ARG A 216 -32.34 23.69 35.93
CA ARG A 216 -32.75 23.86 37.33
C ARG A 216 -33.45 25.20 37.55
N THR A 217 -32.95 26.29 36.99
CA THR A 217 -33.53 27.63 37.11
C THR A 217 -34.89 27.73 36.40
N LEU A 218 -35.02 27.15 35.22
CA LEU A 218 -36.27 27.09 34.46
C LEU A 218 -37.31 26.22 35.16
N LYS A 219 -36.89 25.05 35.68
CA LYS A 219 -37.72 24.18 36.52
C LYS A 219 -38.25 24.95 37.74
N ASN A 220 -37.37 25.57 38.52
CA ASN A 220 -37.75 26.35 39.70
C ASN A 220 -38.74 27.50 39.34
N LYS A 221 -38.55 28.17 38.19
CA LYS A 221 -39.51 29.17 37.68
C LYS A 221 -40.87 28.55 37.33
N THR A 222 -40.88 27.39 36.66
CA THR A 222 -42.15 26.71 36.33
C THR A 222 -42.87 26.21 37.58
N GLU A 223 -42.15 25.66 38.56
CA GLU A 223 -42.71 25.22 39.84
C GLU A 223 -43.27 26.42 40.63
N ALA A 224 -42.53 27.54 40.74
CA ALA A 224 -43.03 28.76 41.37
C ALA A 224 -44.24 29.36 40.65
N SER A 225 -44.30 29.31 39.32
CA SER A 225 -45.46 29.78 38.54
C SER A 225 -46.67 28.87 38.74
N LEU A 226 -46.47 27.56 38.85
CA LEU A 226 -47.52 26.58 39.11
C LEU A 226 -48.03 26.71 40.55
N GLU A 227 -47.17 26.99 41.52
CA GLU A 227 -47.56 27.31 42.90
C GLU A 227 -48.34 28.62 42.99
N PHE A 228 -47.94 29.65 42.23
CA PHE A 228 -48.71 30.89 42.10
C PHE A 228 -50.11 30.63 41.51
N LEU A 229 -50.23 29.85 40.42
CA LEU A 229 -51.53 29.48 39.87
C LEU A 229 -52.39 28.67 40.86
N LYS A 230 -51.81 27.76 41.65
CA LYS A 230 -52.54 27.07 42.74
C LYS A 230 -53.05 28.07 43.77
N GLN A 231 -52.23 29.04 44.17
CA GLN A 231 -52.60 30.07 45.15
C GLN A 231 -53.71 30.98 44.60
N GLU A 232 -53.62 31.40 43.34
CA GLU A 232 -54.65 32.20 42.67
C GLU A 232 -55.96 31.42 42.50
N HIS A 233 -55.90 30.14 42.09
CA HIS A 233 -57.08 29.26 42.07
C HIS A 233 -57.69 29.06 43.47
N SER A 234 -56.88 28.91 44.51
CA SER A 234 -57.35 28.79 45.90
C SER A 234 -58.03 30.08 46.38
N MET A 235 -57.46 31.25 46.05
CA MET A 235 -58.07 32.56 46.32
C MET A 235 -59.36 32.79 45.53
N ALA A 236 -59.42 32.34 44.27
CA ALA A 236 -60.63 32.41 43.44
C ALA A 236 -61.72 31.47 43.96
N ALA A 237 -61.37 30.26 44.40
CA ALA A 237 -62.27 29.31 45.04
C ALA A 237 -62.80 29.84 46.38
N SER A 238 -61.95 30.46 47.20
CA SER A 238 -62.38 31.16 48.43
C SER A 238 -63.40 32.25 48.09
N LYS A 239 -63.06 33.19 47.20
CA LYS A 239 -63.98 34.27 46.79
C LYS A 239 -65.30 33.76 46.20
N ALA A 240 -65.28 32.65 45.47
CA ALA A 240 -66.49 32.01 44.98
C ALA A 240 -67.33 31.44 46.14
N SER A 241 -66.70 30.79 47.12
CA SER A 241 -67.35 30.32 48.35
C SER A 241 -67.92 31.48 49.19
N ASP A 242 -67.17 32.57 49.33
CA ASP A 242 -67.61 33.79 50.02
C ASP A 242 -68.84 34.40 49.32
N THR A 243 -68.82 34.44 47.98
CA THR A 243 -69.94 34.92 47.15
C THR A 243 -71.16 33.99 47.24
N ILE A 244 -70.94 32.68 47.35
CA ILE A 244 -72.02 31.70 47.58
C ILE A 244 -72.66 31.93 48.95
N SER A 245 -71.85 32.05 50.01
CA SER A 245 -72.34 32.37 51.37
C SER A 245 -73.12 33.68 51.41
N GLU A 246 -72.64 34.73 50.71
CA GLU A 246 -73.36 35.99 50.56
C GLU A 246 -74.72 35.83 49.83
N LEU A 247 -74.84 34.90 48.89
CA LEU A 247 -76.08 34.62 48.17
C LEU A 247 -77.03 33.76 49.01
N GLU A 248 -76.51 32.82 49.80
CA GLU A 248 -77.27 32.03 50.77
C GLU A 248 -77.84 32.93 51.88
N ASP A 249 -77.05 33.85 52.44
CA ASP A 249 -77.51 34.88 53.38
C ASP A 249 -78.62 35.76 52.77
N LYS A 250 -78.48 36.18 51.50
CA LYS A 250 -79.50 36.97 50.80
C LYS A 250 -80.77 36.14 50.54
N VAL A 251 -80.63 34.86 50.23
CA VAL A 251 -81.76 33.92 50.10
C VAL A 251 -82.49 33.74 51.43
N ASP A 252 -81.79 33.64 52.55
CA ASP A 252 -82.40 33.50 53.87
C ASP A 252 -83.01 34.81 54.39
N GLN A 253 -82.42 35.96 54.06
CA GLN A 253 -83.06 37.28 54.24
C GLN A 253 -84.34 37.41 53.42
N LEU A 254 -84.37 36.90 52.18
CA LEU A 254 -85.58 36.88 51.34
C LEU A 254 -86.64 35.90 51.86
N LYS A 255 -86.26 34.69 52.32
CA LYS A 255 -87.18 33.76 53.02
C LYS A 255 -87.78 34.42 54.26
N LYS A 256 -86.97 35.13 55.05
CA LYS A 256 -87.42 35.86 56.24
C LYS A 256 -88.37 37.01 55.87
N SER A 257 -88.03 37.83 54.88
CA SER A 257 -88.91 38.88 54.38
C SER A 257 -90.23 38.33 53.84
N LEU A 258 -90.21 37.18 53.15
CA LEU A 258 -91.42 36.50 52.68
C LEU A 258 -92.29 36.10 53.89
N LYS A 259 -91.71 35.38 54.85
CA LYS A 259 -92.38 34.97 56.10
C LYS A 259 -92.94 36.17 56.88
N ASP A 260 -92.21 37.28 56.96
CA ASP A 260 -92.67 38.50 57.63
C ASP A 260 -93.87 39.13 56.88
N THR A 261 -93.90 39.08 55.54
CA THR A 261 -95.08 39.51 54.75
C THR A 261 -96.25 38.53 54.82
N GLU A 262 -96.00 37.23 54.97
CA GLU A 262 -97.02 36.21 55.24
C GLU A 262 -97.61 36.41 56.64
N GLU A 263 -96.80 36.68 57.65
CA GLU A 263 -97.25 37.04 59.01
C GLU A 263 -97.97 38.40 59.06
N HIS A 264 -97.66 39.33 58.16
CA HIS A 264 -98.43 40.56 57.99
C HIS A 264 -99.78 40.29 57.31
N ARG A 265 -99.84 39.48 56.24
CA ARG A 265 -101.10 39.00 55.64
C ARG A 265 -101.93 38.22 56.64
N HIS A 266 -101.34 37.34 57.45
CA HIS A 266 -102.04 36.62 58.52
C HIS A 266 -102.46 37.52 59.69
N ARG A 267 -101.93 38.74 59.83
CA ARG A 267 -102.48 39.77 60.74
C ARG A 267 -103.66 40.49 60.09
N GLN A 268 -103.52 40.92 58.84
CA GLN A 268 -104.59 41.57 58.06
C GLN A 268 -105.82 40.66 57.85
N ILE A 269 -105.58 39.36 57.62
CA ILE A 269 -106.63 38.32 57.64
C ILE A 269 -107.24 38.21 59.04
N ARG A 270 -106.44 38.14 60.11
CA ARG A 270 -106.97 38.10 61.48
C ARG A 270 -107.73 39.36 61.90
N GLU A 271 -107.43 40.53 61.32
CA GLU A 271 -108.17 41.78 61.54
C GLU A 271 -109.51 41.77 60.82
N LEU A 272 -109.56 41.26 59.57
CA LEU A 272 -110.82 41.04 58.83
C LEU A 272 -111.67 39.92 59.47
N GLU A 273 -111.05 38.82 59.89
CA GLU A 273 -111.66 37.76 60.68
C GLU A 273 -112.14 38.28 62.03
N GLN A 274 -111.42 39.21 62.69
CA GLN A 274 -111.86 39.81 63.95
C GLN A 274 -113.04 40.78 63.74
N GLY A 275 -113.12 41.48 62.61
CA GLY A 275 -114.32 42.21 62.19
C GLY A 275 -115.51 41.26 62.01
N HIS A 276 -115.38 40.26 61.12
CA HIS A 276 -116.40 39.24 60.94
C HIS A 276 -116.73 38.46 62.23
N GLN A 277 -115.78 38.27 63.14
CA GLN A 277 -115.98 37.61 64.42
C GLN A 277 -116.60 38.57 65.45
N GLN A 278 -116.51 39.89 65.31
CA GLN A 278 -117.33 40.84 66.09
C GLN A 278 -118.79 40.80 65.60
N ASP A 279 -119.04 40.79 64.29
CA ASP A 279 -120.38 40.60 63.73
C ASP A 279 -120.96 39.23 64.14
N LYS A 280 -120.15 38.17 64.01
CA LYS A 280 -120.50 36.82 64.43
C LYS A 280 -120.68 36.73 65.95
N VAL A 281 -119.92 37.44 66.78
CA VAL A 281 -120.12 37.49 68.24
C VAL A 281 -121.33 38.34 68.63
N HIS A 282 -121.74 39.31 67.81
CA HIS A 282 -123.01 40.00 67.98
C HIS A 282 -124.20 39.04 67.71
N LEU A 283 -124.06 38.13 66.74
CA LEU A 283 -124.99 37.04 66.47
C LEU A 283 -124.86 35.86 67.45
N GLU A 284 -123.66 35.52 67.93
CA GLU A 284 -123.41 34.40 68.85
C GLU A 284 -123.77 34.79 70.28
N ASN A 285 -123.62 36.04 70.73
CA ASN A 285 -124.18 36.46 72.03
C ASN A 285 -125.72 36.42 72.06
N LEU A 286 -126.38 36.36 70.90
CA LEU A 286 -127.81 36.10 70.77
C LEU A 286 -128.17 34.61 70.97
N HIS A 287 -127.24 33.69 70.68
CA HIS A 287 -127.43 32.23 70.68
C HIS A 287 -126.71 31.51 71.84
N ASP A 288 -125.44 31.80 72.10
CA ASP A 288 -124.55 31.12 73.05
C ASP A 288 -124.88 31.46 74.52
N LYS A 289 -125.63 32.56 74.72
CA LYS A 289 -126.38 32.84 75.97
C LYS A 289 -127.45 31.77 76.27
N GLN A 290 -127.77 30.89 75.33
CA GLN A 290 -128.63 29.72 75.48
C GLN A 290 -127.83 28.44 75.83
N VAL A 291 -126.49 28.45 75.76
CA VAL A 291 -125.65 27.22 75.71
C VAL A 291 -124.65 27.05 76.87
N ARG A 292 -123.89 28.10 77.23
CA ARG A 292 -122.47 27.92 77.64
C ARG A 292 -122.17 27.18 78.96
N ASN A 293 -121.72 25.93 78.83
CA ASN A 293 -121.12 25.15 79.92
C ASN A 293 -119.83 23.99 79.41
N MET A 294 -118.31 24.05 78.93
CA MET A 294 -116.93 23.17 78.11
C MET A 294 -115.00 23.08 78.00
N LYS A 295 -113.86 22.48 77.05
CA LYS A 295 -112.09 22.03 76.96
C LYS A 295 -110.60 21.91 75.77
N LYS A 296 -109.10 21.43 75.77
CA LYS A 296 -107.62 21.25 74.72
C LYS A 296 -105.89 20.48 74.69
N GLU A 297 -104.72 20.27 73.68
CA GLU A 297 -103.17 19.36 73.43
C GLU A 297 -101.44 19.57 72.63
N LEU A 298 -100.14 18.74 72.28
CA LEU A 298 -98.47 18.86 71.56
C LEU A 298 -96.93 17.78 71.14
N GLU A 299 -95.55 17.88 70.39
CA GLU A 299 -93.97 16.97 70.06
C GLU A 299 -92.33 17.14 69.06
N GLN A 300 -90.96 16.38 68.85
CA GLN A 300 -89.32 16.46 68.03
C GLN A 300 -87.76 15.41 67.60
N LEU A 301 -86.38 15.54 66.81
CA LEU A 301 -84.78 14.71 66.50
C LEU A 301 -83.17 14.87 65.44
N ASP A 302 -81.79 14.12 65.21
CA ASP A 302 -80.15 14.26 64.38
C ASP A 302 -78.61 13.23 63.84
N SER A 303 -77.20 13.40 63.13
CA SER A 303 -75.67 12.53 62.63
C SER A 303 -73.98 12.78 61.74
N ASP A 304 -72.64 11.99 61.40
CA ASP A 304 -70.98 12.16 60.65
C ASP A 304 -69.47 11.12 60.05
N TRP A 305 -68.09 11.33 59.31
CA TRP A 305 -66.42 10.64 59.00
C TRP A 305 -65.01 10.49 57.69
N SER A 306 -63.45 10.22 57.61
CA SER A 306 -62.11 9.87 56.42
C SER A 306 -60.21 9.68 56.30
N LYS A 307 -59.08 9.23 55.26
CA LYS A 307 -57.28 9.31 54.92
C LYS A 307 -55.82 8.37 54.09
N LYS A 308 -54.41 8.63 53.39
CA LYS A 308 -52.87 7.80 52.80
C LYS A 308 -51.23 8.13 51.87
N LEU A 309 -49.91 7.38 51.43
CA LEU A 309 -48.38 7.55 50.41
C LEU A 309 -46.71 6.69 49.99
N ALA A 310 -45.38 6.95 49.18
CA ALA A 310 -43.89 6.13 48.46
C ALA A 310 -42.07 6.46 47.90
N LYS A 311 -40.91 5.76 47.07
CA LYS A 311 -39.11 5.82 46.66
C LYS A 311 -37.86 5.25 45.35
N ALA A 312 -36.32 5.40 45.02
CA ALA A 312 -35.01 4.89 43.87
C ALA A 312 -33.11 4.83 43.70
N GLU A 313 -32.01 4.44 42.63
CA GLU A 313 -30.24 4.04 42.40
C GLU A 313 -28.84 4.08 41.08
N GLN A 314 -27.33 3.63 40.88
CA GLN A 314 -25.90 3.75 39.73
C GLN A 314 -24.15 3.01 39.40
N GLN A 315 -22.97 3.09 38.34
CA GLN A 315 -21.29 2.44 37.91
C GLN A 315 -19.80 2.71 36.73
N THR A 316 -18.34 2.14 36.47
CA THR A 316 -16.89 2.27 35.33
C THR A 316 -15.15 1.52 34.98
N LYS A 317 -13.94 1.68 33.97
CA LYS A 317 -12.27 1.02 33.53
C LYS A 317 -10.69 1.41 32.53
N ASP A 318 -9.45 0.68 31.89
CA ASP A 318 -7.83 0.99 31.21
C ASP A 318 -6.91 0.49 29.79
N ARG A 319 -6.28 1.33 28.82
CA ARG A 319 -5.04 1.26 27.78
C ARG A 319 -4.82 2.60 26.90
N GLU A 320 -3.66 2.96 26.26
CA GLU A 320 -3.34 4.23 25.47
C GLU A 320 -4.18 4.50 24.18
N GLN A 321 -4.48 5.73 23.67
CA GLN A 321 -3.76 6.99 23.32
C GLN A 321 -3.14 7.05 21.87
N ASP A 322 -2.89 8.27 21.35
CA ASP A 322 -1.92 8.66 20.27
C ASP A 322 -2.30 8.99 18.80
N ILE A 323 -3.30 8.41 18.13
CA ILE A 323 -3.40 8.58 16.65
C ILE A 323 -4.05 9.92 16.17
N SER A 324 -3.15 10.84 15.81
CA SER A 324 -3.21 11.76 14.64
C SER A 324 -4.26 12.88 14.54
N LYS A 325 -3.79 14.14 14.67
CA LYS A 325 -4.41 15.38 14.12
C LYS A 325 -3.40 16.53 13.78
N LEU A 326 -2.10 16.33 13.52
CA LEU A 326 -1.45 15.13 13.00
C LEU A 326 -0.80 15.30 11.62
N LYS A 327 -1.24 16.30 10.82
CA LYS A 327 -1.03 16.23 9.35
C LYS A 327 -0.95 17.54 8.55
N GLU A 328 -1.78 18.56 8.80
CA GLU A 328 -2.21 19.43 7.67
C GLU A 328 -2.02 20.96 7.80
N GLN A 329 -1.45 21.50 8.88
CA GLN A 329 -1.07 22.93 8.97
C GLN A 329 0.33 23.18 9.57
N LYS A 330 1.36 22.53 9.00
CA LYS A 330 2.78 22.73 9.38
C LYS A 330 3.74 22.96 8.21
N GLN A 331 3.22 23.42 7.06
CA GLN A 331 4.00 23.58 5.82
C GLN A 331 3.26 24.53 4.86
N GLN A 332 3.80 25.63 4.35
CA GLN A 332 4.83 26.58 4.84
C GLN A 332 4.18 28.00 4.79
N GLN A 333 4.60 29.06 5.49
CA GLN A 333 5.89 29.41 6.09
C GLN A 333 5.67 30.11 7.45
N ALA A 334 6.24 29.55 8.53
CA ALA A 334 6.60 30.31 9.71
C ALA A 334 8.14 30.36 9.74
N ILE A 335 8.73 31.37 9.09
CA ILE A 335 10.16 31.62 9.15
C ILE A 335 10.46 32.25 10.52
N GLN A 336 11.30 31.55 11.30
CA GLN A 336 12.20 32.11 12.32
C GLN A 336 11.70 33.34 13.10
N ALA A 337 10.64 33.15 13.89
CA ALA A 337 10.65 33.66 15.25
C ALA A 337 11.15 32.52 16.16
N GLU A 338 12.25 32.64 16.89
CA GLU A 338 13.38 33.58 16.83
C GLU A 338 14.55 32.85 17.53
N GLN A 339 15.75 32.78 16.94
CA GLN A 339 16.92 33.65 17.23
C GLN A 339 17.54 33.47 18.63
N ALA A 340 18.83 33.83 18.75
CA ALA A 340 19.72 33.60 19.90
C ALA A 340 19.98 32.09 20.17
N LEU A 341 21.23 31.58 20.12
CA LEU A 341 22.37 31.87 21.02
C LEU A 341 22.03 31.45 22.47
N GLU A 342 22.84 30.67 23.20
CA GLU A 342 24.27 30.31 23.04
C GLU A 342 24.42 28.81 22.67
N GLU A 343 25.12 28.42 21.60
CA GLU A 343 26.58 28.36 21.41
C GLU A 343 27.30 27.06 21.89
N PHE A 344 28.15 26.56 21.00
CA PHE A 344 29.54 26.19 21.29
C PHE A 344 29.83 25.32 22.54
N LYS A 345 29.38 24.06 22.56
CA LYS A 345 29.87 23.07 23.55
C LYS A 345 30.33 21.73 23.00
N GLY A 346 31.26 21.82 22.04
CA GLY A 346 32.15 20.74 21.62
C GLY A 346 31.61 19.86 20.48
N GLN A 347 32.43 19.33 19.57
CA GLN A 347 33.89 19.34 19.42
C GLN A 347 34.69 18.80 20.63
N VAL A 348 35.40 17.69 20.41
CA VAL A 348 36.36 17.04 21.33
C VAL A 348 35.76 16.35 22.58
N GLU A 349 35.26 15.12 22.39
CA GLU A 349 35.70 13.94 23.18
C GLU A 349 35.24 12.66 22.44
N LYS A 350 36.01 12.12 21.48
CA LYS A 350 37.17 11.20 21.59
C LYS A 350 36.79 9.75 21.94
N ASN A 351 37.30 8.80 21.13
CA ASN A 351 37.74 7.42 21.47
C ASN A 351 36.75 6.49 22.23
N GLN A 352 36.64 5.18 21.95
CA GLN A 352 37.72 4.21 21.76
C GLN A 352 37.19 2.94 21.03
N ALA A 353 37.92 1.81 21.05
CA ALA A 353 37.59 0.63 20.25
C ALA A 353 37.96 -0.72 20.89
N ARG A 354 37.33 -1.79 20.37
CA ARG A 354 37.85 -3.18 20.23
C ARG A 354 37.74 -4.15 21.44
N ILE A 355 37.83 -5.44 21.10
CA ILE A 355 38.26 -6.66 21.83
C ILE A 355 37.12 -7.63 22.24
N TYR A 356 37.37 -8.95 22.04
CA TYR A 356 36.56 -10.15 22.34
C TYR A 356 35.32 -10.39 21.45
N ASP A 357 35.34 -11.24 20.40
CA ASP A 357 36.38 -12.17 19.89
C ASP A 357 36.60 -13.51 20.63
N ASP A 358 35.53 -14.19 21.10
CA ASP A 358 35.65 -15.61 21.51
C ASP A 358 34.34 -16.47 21.47
N MET A 359 33.94 -16.96 20.29
CA MET A 359 33.08 -18.16 20.15
C MET A 359 33.44 -18.96 18.89
N LYS A 360 34.73 -19.28 18.80
CA LYS A 360 35.47 -19.63 17.57
C LYS A 360 35.31 -21.06 17.05
N GLN A 361 34.74 -22.00 17.81
CA GLN A 361 34.97 -23.43 17.59
C GLN A 361 33.74 -24.33 17.80
N GLN A 362 33.23 -24.98 16.74
CA GLN A 362 32.83 -26.40 16.85
C GLN A 362 32.65 -27.21 15.54
N MET A 363 32.08 -26.67 14.45
CA MET A 363 31.48 -27.55 13.41
C MET A 363 32.14 -27.47 12.02
N GLN A 364 33.19 -28.28 11.80
CA GLN A 364 33.97 -28.31 10.55
C GLN A 364 34.66 -29.69 10.29
N LYS A 365 33.95 -30.84 10.34
CA LYS A 365 34.63 -32.16 10.53
C LYS A 365 34.17 -33.41 9.72
N VAL A 366 33.84 -33.32 8.39
CA VAL A 366 33.20 -34.39 7.52
C VAL A 366 33.56 -34.31 5.86
N GLU A 367 34.61 -34.99 5.06
CA GLU A 367 34.93 -35.55 3.47
C GLU A 367 36.16 -35.00 1.96
N SER A 368 37.56 -35.35 1.01
CA SER A 368 38.90 -34.89 -0.46
C SER A 368 40.56 -35.40 -1.69
N ASP A 369 41.70 -34.92 -2.90
CA ASP A 369 43.18 -35.36 -4.25
C ASP A 369 44.89 -34.79 -5.41
N LEU A 370 45.92 -35.12 -6.75
CA LEU A 370 47.67 -34.88 -7.78
C LEU A 370 48.84 -34.95 -9.57
N GLN A 371 50.40 -34.83 -10.31
CA GLN A 371 51.57 -34.74 -11.97
C GLN A 371 53.49 -34.92 -12.93
N LYS A 372 54.44 -34.75 -14.37
CA LYS A 372 56.25 -34.91 -15.35
C LYS A 372 57.43 -34.70 -17.12
N SER A 373 58.99 -34.68 -17.84
CA SER A 373 60.18 -34.65 -19.51
C SER A 373 62.11 -34.46 -20.38
N LYS A 374 63.32 -34.44 -21.62
CA LYS A 374 64.45 -34.69 -23.30
C LYS A 374 66.25 -34.24 -24.39
N GLN A 375 67.35 -34.64 -25.68
CA GLN A 375 68.90 -34.16 -26.89
C GLN A 375 70.44 -34.70 -28.31
N ALA A 376 71.75 -34.21 -29.33
CA ALA A 376 73.17 -34.63 -30.74
C ALA A 376 74.94 -34.08 -31.84
N ARG A 377 76.06 -34.45 -33.11
CA ARG A 377 77.65 -33.95 -34.30
C ARG A 377 79.16 -34.42 -35.76
N GLU A 378 80.56 -33.96 -36.63
CA GLU A 378 81.87 -34.20 -38.18
C GLU A 378 83.80 -33.93 -39.08
N LYS A 379 84.78 -34.02 -40.50
CA LYS A 379 86.61 -33.97 -41.43
C LYS A 379 87.80 -33.94 -43.21
N GLN A 380 89.34 -33.69 -43.95
CA GLN A 380 90.51 -33.62 -45.61
C GLN A 380 92.44 -33.48 -46.55
N ALA A 381 93.39 -33.08 -47.94
CA ALA A 381 95.17 -33.06 -48.91
C ALA A 381 96.33 -32.67 -50.67
N LYS A 382 97.89 -32.65 -51.44
CA LYS A 382 99.10 -32.16 -53.00
C LYS A 382 100.93 -32.37 -54.08
N GLU A 383 101.98 -31.83 -55.32
CA GLU A 383 103.78 -31.88 -56.29
C GLU A 383 105.04 -31.55 -57.97
N PHE A 384 106.63 -31.49 -58.58
CA PHE A 384 107.91 -31.17 -60.13
C PHE A 384 109.88 -31.20 -60.92
N ALA A 385 110.90 -30.78 -62.24
CA ALA A 385 112.73 -30.64 -63.06
C ALA A 385 113.99 -30.50 -64.75
N LYS A 386 115.58 -30.27 -65.35
CA LYS A 386 116.88 -30.14 -66.89
C LYS A 386 118.85 -29.81 -67.61
N GLN A 387 119.95 -29.77 -68.92
CA GLN A 387 121.81 -29.42 -69.62
C GLN A 387 123.22 -29.49 -71.21
N LEU A 388 124.74 -29.01 -71.82
CA LEU A 388 126.15 -29.10 -73.26
C LEU A 388 128.09 -28.61 -73.95
N GLU A 389 129.24 -28.72 -75.21
CA GLU A 389 131.09 -28.34 -75.89
C GLU A 389 132.54 -28.51 -77.44
N GLU A 390 134.18 -28.34 -77.90
CA GLU A 390 135.67 -28.17 -79.27
C GLU A 390 137.55 -28.63 -80.13
N GLU A 391 139.16 -28.27 -80.55
CA GLU A 391 141.03 -28.75 -80.76
C GLU A 391 142.27 -28.39 -79.77
N LYS A 392 142.63 -27.14 -79.43
CA LYS A 392 141.64 -26.11 -79.31
C LYS A 392 140.35 -26.79 -78.79
N TYR A 393 140.41 -28.06 -78.21
CA TYR A 393 139.75 -29.46 -78.15
C TYR A 393 140.62 -29.79 -76.95
N ARG A 394 141.82 -30.37 -77.07
CA ARG A 394 142.82 -30.27 -76.01
C ARG A 394 142.82 -28.89 -75.32
N HIS A 395 142.57 -27.75 -76.01
CA HIS A 395 142.10 -26.52 -75.31
C HIS A 395 140.58 -26.15 -75.19
N GLN A 396 139.61 -26.45 -76.09
CA GLN A 396 138.14 -26.27 -76.01
C GLN A 396 137.37 -27.61 -75.98
N HIS A 397 137.97 -28.68 -75.54
CA HIS A 397 137.57 -30.04 -75.13
C HIS A 397 138.03 -30.10 -73.68
N GLU A 398 139.23 -29.61 -73.31
CA GLU A 398 139.47 -29.17 -71.91
C GLU A 398 138.57 -27.97 -71.55
N ILE A 399 138.55 -26.84 -72.28
CA ILE A 399 137.61 -25.75 -71.95
C ILE A 399 136.15 -26.17 -72.18
N ALA A 400 135.84 -27.13 -73.04
CA ALA A 400 134.48 -27.68 -73.14
C ALA A 400 134.14 -28.76 -72.13
N GLU A 401 135.09 -29.49 -71.57
CA GLU A 401 134.87 -30.46 -70.48
C GLU A 401 134.84 -29.71 -69.16
N ILE A 402 135.64 -28.65 -69.01
CA ILE A 402 135.56 -27.70 -67.89
C ILE A 402 134.30 -26.83 -68.01
N LYS A 403 133.81 -26.51 -69.21
CA LYS A 403 132.46 -25.93 -69.40
C LYS A 403 131.35 -26.96 -69.37
N MET A 404 131.50 -28.22 -69.78
CA MET A 404 130.45 -29.24 -69.61
C MET A 404 130.37 -29.73 -68.18
N ALA A 405 131.48 -29.74 -67.44
CA ALA A 405 131.51 -29.90 -65.99
C ALA A 405 130.94 -28.63 -65.36
N GLY A 406 131.46 -27.44 -65.64
CA GLY A 406 130.97 -26.19 -65.05
C GLY A 406 129.51 -25.84 -65.38
N GLU A 407 129.05 -26.05 -66.62
CA GLU A 407 127.64 -25.92 -67.04
C GLU A 407 126.83 -27.16 -66.69
N GLY A 408 127.44 -28.33 -66.49
CA GLY A 408 126.80 -29.56 -66.03
C GLY A 408 126.48 -29.51 -64.54
N GLU A 409 127.45 -29.11 -63.73
CA GLU A 409 127.40 -28.75 -62.31
C GLU A 409 126.51 -27.53 -62.09
N LYS A 410 126.62 -26.46 -62.90
CA LYS A 410 125.68 -25.33 -62.84
C LYS A 410 124.28 -25.76 -63.24
N SER A 411 124.09 -26.60 -64.25
CA SER A 411 122.77 -27.17 -64.57
C SER A 411 122.31 -28.16 -63.51
N GLN A 412 123.21 -28.83 -62.80
CA GLN A 412 122.91 -29.75 -61.70
C GLN A 412 122.49 -28.96 -60.46
N MET A 413 123.27 -28.00 -59.99
CA MET A 413 122.86 -27.08 -58.92
C MET A 413 121.61 -26.28 -59.29
N LEU A 414 121.41 -25.85 -60.54
CA LEU A 414 120.15 -25.24 -60.97
C LEU A 414 118.99 -26.24 -60.98
N ARG A 415 119.21 -27.51 -61.35
CA ARG A 415 118.20 -28.58 -61.22
C ARG A 415 117.88 -28.88 -59.77
N GLU A 416 118.89 -29.00 -58.91
CA GLU A 416 118.76 -29.32 -57.49
C GLU A 416 118.08 -28.16 -56.76
N LEU A 417 118.44 -26.90 -57.05
CA LEU A 417 117.74 -25.71 -56.59
C LEU A 417 116.29 -25.65 -57.11
N HIS A 418 116.04 -26.03 -58.38
CA HIS A 418 114.70 -26.04 -58.97
C HIS A 418 113.83 -27.14 -58.35
N VAL A 419 114.36 -28.35 -58.17
CA VAL A 419 113.70 -29.48 -57.51
C VAL A 419 113.49 -29.21 -56.03
N GLN A 420 114.45 -28.62 -55.32
CA GLN A 420 114.26 -28.14 -53.94
C GLN A 420 113.19 -27.06 -53.87
N LYS A 421 113.17 -26.10 -54.81
CA LYS A 421 112.13 -25.07 -54.87
C LYS A 421 110.75 -25.66 -55.17
N GLU A 422 110.64 -26.61 -56.09
CA GLU A 422 109.38 -27.30 -56.39
C GLU A 422 108.95 -28.26 -55.28
N TYR A 423 109.90 -28.86 -54.56
CA TYR A 423 109.62 -29.63 -53.35
C TYR A 423 109.07 -28.71 -52.26
N MET A 424 109.74 -27.60 -51.94
CA MET A 424 109.26 -26.61 -50.97
C MET A 424 107.91 -26.00 -51.36
N LEU A 425 107.70 -25.70 -52.65
CA LEU A 425 106.39 -25.23 -53.15
C LEU A 425 105.32 -26.32 -53.06
N SER A 426 105.64 -27.56 -53.42
CA SER A 426 104.74 -28.71 -53.26
C SER A 426 104.38 -28.98 -51.81
N GLU A 427 105.31 -28.78 -50.89
CA GLU A 427 105.11 -29.02 -49.46
C GLU A 427 104.26 -27.90 -48.88
N GLN A 428 104.53 -26.63 -49.23
CA GLN A 428 103.66 -25.50 -48.92
C GLN A 428 102.26 -25.63 -49.55
N GLU A 429 102.12 -26.13 -50.78
CA GLU A 429 100.83 -26.43 -51.39
C GLU A 429 100.08 -27.54 -50.63
N ARG A 430 100.77 -28.60 -50.18
CA ARG A 430 100.19 -29.66 -49.33
C ARG A 430 99.77 -29.14 -47.96
N GLU A 431 100.57 -28.29 -47.32
CA GLU A 431 100.22 -27.63 -46.05
C GLU A 431 99.02 -26.71 -46.23
N ILE A 432 99.01 -25.90 -47.28
CA ILE A 432 97.90 -25.00 -47.63
C ILE A 432 96.61 -25.79 -47.91
N ASP A 433 96.67 -26.90 -48.65
CA ASP A 433 95.50 -27.74 -48.93
C ASP A 433 95.04 -28.52 -47.69
N SER A 434 95.97 -28.99 -46.85
CA SER A 434 95.66 -29.61 -45.55
C SER A 434 94.93 -28.62 -44.65
N LEU A 435 95.43 -27.39 -44.55
CA LEU A 435 94.79 -26.30 -43.82
C LEU A 435 93.44 -25.90 -44.44
N LYS A 436 93.29 -25.86 -45.77
CA LYS A 436 91.97 -25.63 -46.41
C LYS A 436 90.96 -26.69 -46.01
N ASP A 437 91.35 -27.96 -46.04
CA ASP A 437 90.44 -29.05 -45.71
C ASP A 437 90.14 -29.16 -44.20
N ILE A 438 91.11 -28.87 -43.32
CA ILE A 438 90.87 -28.68 -41.89
C ILE A 438 89.83 -27.57 -41.67
N HIS A 439 90.08 -26.35 -42.19
CA HIS A 439 89.13 -25.23 -42.05
C HIS A 439 87.75 -25.54 -42.65
N LYS A 440 87.69 -26.18 -43.83
CA LYS A 440 86.43 -26.58 -44.49
C LYS A 440 85.64 -27.57 -43.64
N THR A 441 86.30 -28.43 -42.90
CA THR A 441 85.62 -29.43 -42.07
C THR A 441 85.23 -28.90 -40.71
N GLU A 442 86.00 -27.95 -40.18
CA GLU A 442 85.58 -27.14 -39.03
C GLU A 442 84.40 -26.23 -39.40
N ILE A 443 84.38 -25.61 -40.59
CA ILE A 443 83.22 -24.88 -41.11
C ILE A 443 82.00 -25.80 -41.19
N LEU A 444 82.09 -26.98 -41.79
CA LEU A 444 80.98 -27.94 -41.85
C LEU A 444 80.53 -28.40 -40.45
N ALA A 445 81.45 -28.54 -39.50
CA ALA A 445 81.12 -28.88 -38.11
C ALA A 445 80.46 -27.71 -37.35
N LEU A 446 80.86 -26.47 -37.63
CA LEU A 446 80.24 -25.24 -37.11
C LEU A 446 78.86 -25.01 -37.73
N GLU A 447 78.69 -25.17 -39.04
CA GLU A 447 77.40 -25.15 -39.74
C GLU A 447 76.45 -26.22 -39.17
N ALA A 448 76.93 -27.44 -38.95
CA ALA A 448 76.16 -28.49 -38.29
C ALA A 448 75.75 -28.15 -36.85
N ARG A 449 76.65 -27.56 -36.05
CA ARG A 449 76.36 -27.12 -34.67
C ARG A 449 75.41 -25.92 -34.63
N LEU A 450 75.53 -25.00 -35.58
CA LEU A 450 74.60 -23.88 -35.76
C LEU A 450 73.22 -24.40 -36.15
N LYS A 451 73.14 -25.33 -37.12
CA LYS A 451 71.89 -25.97 -37.52
C LYS A 451 71.24 -26.75 -36.38
N GLU A 452 72.00 -27.53 -35.61
CA GLU A 452 71.43 -28.24 -34.45
C GLU A 452 70.91 -27.27 -33.38
N ARG A 453 71.47 -26.05 -33.29
CA ARG A 453 70.97 -24.97 -32.43
C ARG A 453 69.73 -24.30 -33.02
N THR A 454 69.64 -24.04 -34.32
CA THR A 454 68.41 -23.50 -34.96
C THR A 454 67.28 -24.50 -34.90
N ASP A 455 67.51 -25.77 -35.25
CA ASP A 455 66.50 -26.84 -35.21
C ASP A 455 65.93 -27.02 -33.77
N LYS A 456 66.76 -26.86 -32.73
CA LYS A 456 66.32 -26.84 -31.32
C LYS A 456 65.56 -25.55 -30.96
N ALA A 457 66.00 -24.39 -31.44
CA ALA A 457 65.34 -23.11 -31.17
C ALA A 457 63.96 -23.03 -31.84
N GLU A 458 63.86 -23.39 -33.12
CA GLU A 458 62.61 -23.48 -33.89
C GLU A 458 61.62 -24.45 -33.24
N LYS A 459 62.09 -25.61 -32.77
CA LYS A 459 61.26 -26.55 -32.03
C LYS A 459 60.78 -25.98 -30.69
N SER A 460 61.68 -25.36 -29.91
CA SER A 460 61.32 -24.70 -28.65
C SER A 460 60.31 -23.58 -28.85
N GLN A 461 60.47 -22.79 -29.92
CA GLN A 461 59.51 -21.78 -30.35
C GLN A 461 58.17 -22.42 -30.74
N SER A 462 58.17 -23.50 -31.54
CA SER A 462 56.96 -24.19 -31.97
C SER A 462 56.17 -24.81 -30.80
N ASP A 463 56.86 -25.44 -29.84
CA ASP A 463 56.25 -25.96 -28.61
C ASP A 463 55.70 -24.82 -27.74
N SER A 464 56.41 -23.68 -27.64
CA SER A 464 55.95 -22.48 -26.91
C SER A 464 54.76 -21.81 -27.59
N GLU A 465 54.76 -21.71 -28.92
CA GLU A 465 53.64 -21.18 -29.69
C GLU A 465 52.41 -22.08 -29.59
N ARG A 466 52.58 -23.40 -29.56
CA ARG A 466 51.47 -24.33 -29.31
C ARG A 466 50.86 -24.07 -27.93
N LEU A 467 51.68 -24.00 -26.89
CA LEU A 467 51.21 -23.69 -25.53
C LEU A 467 50.50 -22.33 -25.45
N ILE A 468 50.99 -21.31 -26.18
CA ILE A 468 50.34 -19.99 -26.27
C ILE A 468 48.98 -20.07 -26.99
N ARG A 469 48.79 -20.98 -27.96
CA ARG A 469 47.49 -21.22 -28.62
C ARG A 469 46.54 -21.96 -27.67
N GLU A 470 47.00 -23.04 -27.04
CA GLU A 470 46.25 -23.82 -26.04
C GLU A 470 45.73 -22.91 -24.91
N LEU A 471 46.61 -22.12 -24.27
CA LEU A 471 46.23 -21.16 -23.22
C LEU A 471 45.29 -20.03 -23.71
N ARG A 472 45.36 -19.63 -24.98
CA ARG A 472 44.40 -18.66 -25.57
C ARG A 472 43.03 -19.31 -25.79
N GLU A 473 42.98 -20.56 -26.21
CA GLU A 473 41.74 -21.30 -26.40
C GLU A 473 41.05 -21.58 -25.05
N GLU A 474 41.80 -21.99 -24.02
CA GLU A 474 41.31 -22.09 -22.64
C GLU A 474 40.75 -20.74 -22.13
N LEU A 475 41.49 -19.64 -22.33
CA LEU A 475 41.05 -18.30 -21.93
C LEU A 475 39.79 -17.85 -22.68
N VAL A 476 39.62 -18.21 -23.96
CA VAL A 476 38.40 -17.93 -24.73
C VAL A 476 37.23 -18.76 -24.20
N GLN A 477 37.42 -20.06 -23.96
CA GLN A 477 36.40 -20.96 -23.40
C GLN A 477 35.95 -20.49 -22.01
N ALA A 478 36.88 -20.15 -21.12
CA ALA A 478 36.58 -19.60 -19.80
C ALA A 478 35.81 -18.28 -19.87
N ASN A 479 36.13 -17.40 -20.83
CA ASN A 479 35.37 -16.17 -21.05
C ASN A 479 34.00 -16.41 -21.70
N GLN A 480 33.82 -17.46 -22.52
CA GLN A 480 32.52 -17.86 -23.04
C GLN A 480 31.63 -18.42 -21.93
N LEU A 481 32.15 -19.31 -21.09
CA LEU A 481 31.44 -19.85 -19.92
C LEU A 481 31.04 -18.74 -18.94
N ARG A 482 31.96 -17.81 -18.63
CA ARG A 482 31.66 -16.63 -17.80
C ARG A 482 30.58 -15.73 -18.43
N LYS A 483 30.55 -15.59 -19.76
CA LYS A 483 29.48 -14.86 -20.46
C LYS A 483 28.14 -15.60 -20.36
N GLN A 484 28.12 -16.92 -20.51
CA GLN A 484 26.91 -17.74 -20.33
C GLN A 484 26.34 -17.59 -18.92
N GLN A 485 27.18 -17.76 -17.89
CA GLN A 485 26.79 -17.57 -16.48
C GLN A 485 26.25 -16.16 -16.20
N LEU A 486 26.81 -15.11 -16.82
CA LEU A 486 26.29 -13.74 -16.70
C LEU A 486 24.94 -13.55 -17.41
N VAL A 487 24.70 -14.24 -18.52
CA VAL A 487 23.38 -14.25 -19.20
C VAL A 487 22.36 -15.03 -18.38
N GLU A 488 22.71 -16.19 -17.83
CA GLU A 488 21.87 -17.00 -16.95
C GLU A 488 21.47 -16.23 -15.68
N LEU A 489 22.44 -15.57 -15.02
CA LEU A 489 22.17 -14.67 -13.89
C LEU A 489 21.31 -13.44 -14.30
N GLY A 490 21.43 -12.97 -15.54
CA GLY A 490 20.59 -11.91 -16.08
C GLY A 490 19.14 -12.37 -16.29
N LEU A 491 18.95 -13.57 -16.85
CA LEU A 491 17.64 -14.19 -17.06
C LEU A 491 16.96 -14.50 -15.72
N LEU A 492 17.66 -15.12 -14.77
CA LEU A 492 17.12 -15.42 -13.43
C LEU A 492 16.64 -14.16 -12.71
N ARG A 493 17.41 -13.06 -12.75
CA ARG A 493 17.00 -11.78 -12.16
C ARG A 493 15.79 -11.15 -12.86
N GLU A 494 15.68 -11.32 -14.18
CA GLU A 494 14.52 -10.84 -14.93
C GLU A 494 13.28 -11.72 -14.68
N GLU A 495 13.44 -13.03 -14.49
CA GLU A 495 12.38 -13.95 -14.06
C GLU A 495 11.91 -13.65 -12.63
N GLU A 496 12.82 -13.41 -11.68
CA GLU A 496 12.51 -12.97 -10.31
C GLU A 496 11.76 -11.64 -10.32
N LYS A 497 12.22 -10.67 -11.12
CA LYS A 497 11.56 -9.36 -11.31
C LYS A 497 10.18 -9.48 -11.94
N GLN A 498 10.01 -10.31 -12.97
CA GLN A 498 8.71 -10.58 -13.58
C GLN A 498 7.78 -11.33 -12.61
N LYS A 499 8.29 -12.27 -11.84
CA LYS A 499 7.53 -12.97 -10.80
C LYS A 499 7.05 -11.97 -9.74
N MET A 500 7.94 -11.16 -9.17
CA MET A 500 7.58 -10.09 -8.23
C MET A 500 6.53 -9.13 -8.81
N THR A 501 6.60 -8.83 -10.11
CA THR A 501 5.61 -8.00 -10.80
C THR A 501 4.24 -8.71 -10.86
N ARG A 502 4.20 -9.98 -11.29
CA ARG A 502 2.96 -10.79 -11.34
C ARG A 502 2.35 -11.01 -9.95
N ASP A 503 3.18 -11.29 -8.95
CA ASP A 503 2.76 -11.49 -7.56
C ASP A 503 2.16 -10.18 -6.98
N HIS A 504 2.75 -9.03 -7.32
CA HIS A 504 2.21 -7.71 -6.96
C HIS A 504 0.92 -7.36 -7.72
N GLU A 505 0.84 -7.67 -9.02
CA GLU A 505 -0.39 -7.50 -9.82
C GLU A 505 -1.54 -8.40 -9.33
N ALA A 506 -1.24 -9.63 -8.92
CA ALA A 506 -2.19 -10.55 -8.30
C ALA A 506 -2.69 -10.01 -6.95
N GLU A 507 -1.80 -9.49 -6.09
CA GLU A 507 -2.19 -8.90 -4.81
C GLU A 507 -3.00 -7.60 -5.00
N LEU A 508 -2.61 -6.72 -5.94
CA LEU A 508 -3.41 -5.54 -6.33
C LEU A 508 -4.75 -5.91 -6.97
N SER A 509 -4.90 -7.11 -7.52
CA SER A 509 -6.16 -7.62 -8.04
C SER A 509 -7.03 -8.20 -6.93
N ARG A 510 -6.41 -8.90 -5.96
CA ARG A 510 -7.07 -9.40 -4.74
C ARG A 510 -7.63 -8.26 -3.90
N ILE A 511 -6.80 -7.27 -3.57
CA ILE A 511 -7.22 -6.08 -2.79
C ILE A 511 -8.34 -5.31 -3.50
N ARG A 512 -8.34 -5.24 -4.85
CA ARG A 512 -9.44 -4.65 -5.61
C ARG A 512 -10.72 -5.50 -5.58
N GLY A 513 -10.61 -6.83 -5.63
CA GLY A 513 -11.72 -7.75 -5.42
C GLY A 513 -12.33 -7.62 -4.04
N ASP A 514 -11.49 -7.67 -2.99
CA ASP A 514 -11.89 -7.52 -1.59
C ASP A 514 -12.57 -6.15 -1.34
N SER A 515 -12.01 -5.07 -1.90
CA SER A 515 -12.58 -3.72 -1.79
C SER A 515 -13.92 -3.56 -2.53
N GLU A 516 -14.08 -4.16 -3.71
CA GLU A 516 -15.34 -4.16 -4.45
C GLU A 516 -16.39 -5.06 -3.77
N GLN A 517 -15.99 -6.18 -3.17
CA GLN A 517 -16.87 -7.00 -2.35
C GLN A 517 -17.35 -6.23 -1.11
N GLN A 518 -16.46 -5.56 -0.37
CA GLN A 518 -16.83 -4.70 0.75
C GLN A 518 -17.77 -3.56 0.32
N ARG A 519 -17.54 -2.95 -0.85
CA ARG A 519 -18.42 -1.92 -1.43
C ARG A 519 -19.82 -2.49 -1.72
N LEU A 520 -19.90 -3.69 -2.27
CA LEU A 520 -21.16 -4.40 -2.56
C LEU A 520 -21.88 -4.87 -1.29
N GLU A 521 -21.15 -5.29 -0.25
CA GLU A 521 -21.71 -5.68 1.06
C GLU A 521 -22.26 -4.47 1.81
N LEU A 522 -21.54 -3.35 1.84
CA LEU A 522 -22.04 -2.08 2.37
C LEU A 522 -23.27 -1.59 1.59
N GLN A 523 -23.26 -1.68 0.26
CA GLN A 523 -24.42 -1.33 -0.57
C GLN A 523 -25.64 -2.22 -0.28
N LYS A 524 -25.46 -3.53 -0.09
CA LYS A 524 -26.51 -4.46 0.33
C LYS A 524 -27.03 -4.14 1.74
N SER A 525 -26.13 -3.89 2.69
CA SER A 525 -26.47 -3.55 4.08
C SER A 525 -27.30 -2.25 4.14
N HIS A 526 -26.86 -1.21 3.45
CA HIS A 526 -27.60 0.05 3.33
C HIS A 526 -28.96 -0.14 2.66
N SER A 527 -29.06 -1.00 1.63
CA SER A 527 -30.33 -1.33 0.98
C SER A 527 -31.30 -2.03 1.95
N ALA A 528 -30.83 -3.01 2.72
CA ALA A 528 -31.63 -3.73 3.70
C ALA A 528 -32.03 -2.85 4.91
N GLU A 529 -31.16 -1.93 5.33
CA GLU A 529 -31.49 -0.95 6.35
C GLU A 529 -32.53 0.07 5.87
N MET A 530 -32.39 0.58 4.63
CA MET A 530 -33.39 1.42 3.98
C MET A 530 -34.75 0.70 3.86
N GLU A 531 -34.75 -0.56 3.43
CA GLU A 531 -35.97 -1.39 3.36
C GLU A 531 -36.62 -1.56 4.74
N LYS A 532 -35.84 -1.80 5.79
CA LYS A 532 -36.30 -1.88 7.19
C LYS A 532 -36.81 -0.55 7.76
N VAL A 533 -36.27 0.58 7.31
CA VAL A 533 -36.79 1.92 7.63
C VAL A 533 -38.09 2.19 6.89
N MET A 534 -38.20 1.79 5.62
CA MET A 534 -39.43 1.88 4.82
C MET A 534 -40.53 0.99 5.40
N GLU A 535 -40.24 -0.25 5.81
CA GLU A 535 -41.16 -1.17 6.47
C GLU A 535 -41.71 -0.58 7.77
N LYS A 536 -40.84 -0.12 8.68
CA LYS A 536 -41.25 0.57 9.91
C LYS A 536 -42.10 1.82 9.65
N THR A 537 -41.80 2.57 8.60
CA THR A 537 -42.55 3.77 8.23
C THR A 537 -43.92 3.41 7.67
N ASN A 538 -44.00 2.38 6.84
CA ASN A 538 -45.23 1.81 6.30
C ASN A 538 -46.13 1.25 7.41
N ASP A 539 -45.58 0.50 8.36
CA ASP A 539 -46.35 -0.01 9.51
C ASP A 539 -46.79 1.12 10.45
N ARG A 540 -45.99 2.18 10.62
CA ARG A 540 -46.43 3.39 11.31
C ARG A 540 -47.59 4.07 10.58
N LEU A 541 -47.55 4.14 9.24
CA LEU A 541 -48.66 4.66 8.43
C LEU A 541 -49.92 3.80 8.57
N LYS A 542 -49.84 2.47 8.41
CA LYS A 542 -50.97 1.54 8.63
C LYS A 542 -51.59 1.68 10.02
N ASN A 543 -50.77 1.85 11.06
CA ASN A 543 -51.26 2.07 12.42
C ASN A 543 -52.00 3.42 12.56
N ILE A 544 -51.49 4.49 11.93
CA ILE A 544 -52.16 5.79 11.87
C ILE A 544 -53.46 5.73 11.07
N GLU A 545 -53.47 5.07 9.91
CA GLU A 545 -54.67 4.82 9.10
C GLU A 545 -55.72 4.03 9.89
N LYS A 546 -55.30 2.98 10.59
CA LYS A 546 -56.17 2.20 11.48
C LYS A 546 -56.72 3.03 12.62
N GLU A 547 -55.90 3.85 13.29
CA GLU A 547 -56.38 4.75 14.34
C GLU A 547 -57.41 5.76 13.80
N TYR A 548 -57.19 6.36 12.63
CA TYR A 548 -58.15 7.28 12.02
C TYR A 548 -59.42 6.56 11.56
N ALA A 549 -59.32 5.33 11.04
CA ALA A 549 -60.47 4.50 10.71
C ALA A 549 -61.29 4.13 11.95
N GLU A 550 -60.65 3.75 13.07
CA GLU A 550 -61.33 3.45 14.33
C GLU A 550 -61.96 4.69 14.96
N ARG A 551 -61.30 5.86 14.91
CA ARG A 551 -61.88 7.15 15.34
C ARG A 551 -63.08 7.53 14.45
N GLY A 552 -62.97 7.31 13.14
CA GLY A 552 -64.06 7.50 12.18
C GLY A 552 -65.26 6.59 12.46
N HIS A 553 -65.01 5.31 12.75
CA HIS A 553 -66.02 4.33 13.13
C HIS A 553 -66.74 4.74 14.41
N LYS A 554 -66.01 5.04 15.49
CA LYS A 554 -66.57 5.50 16.78
C LYS A 554 -67.37 6.80 16.64
N SER A 555 -66.93 7.71 15.77
CA SER A 555 -67.68 8.93 15.43
C SER A 555 -68.96 8.62 14.64
N ALA A 556 -68.92 7.68 13.69
CA ALA A 556 -70.09 7.23 12.94
C ALA A 556 -71.12 6.49 13.81
N GLU A 557 -70.66 5.64 14.74
CA GLU A 557 -71.48 5.01 15.78
C GLU A 557 -72.14 6.07 16.67
N SER A 558 -71.36 7.00 17.22
CA SER A 558 -71.88 8.11 18.04
C SER A 558 -72.89 8.97 17.29
N MET A 559 -72.65 9.27 16.00
CA MET A 559 -73.62 9.96 15.15
C MET A 559 -74.88 9.13 14.92
N ALA A 560 -74.77 7.82 14.68
CA ALA A 560 -75.92 6.94 14.47
C ALA A 560 -76.79 6.80 15.73
N GLU A 561 -76.17 6.70 16.92
CA GLU A 561 -76.86 6.73 18.21
C GLU A 561 -77.60 8.05 18.43
N LEU A 562 -76.94 9.19 18.21
CA LEU A 562 -77.57 10.52 18.29
C LEU A 562 -78.69 10.69 17.25
N GLN A 563 -78.52 10.18 16.03
CA GLN A 563 -79.54 10.19 14.97
C GLN A 563 -80.76 9.33 15.36
N ALA A 564 -80.53 8.18 16.02
CA ALA A 564 -81.59 7.32 16.53
C ALA A 564 -82.34 7.99 17.69
N ILE A 565 -81.63 8.60 18.65
CA ILE A 565 -82.22 9.36 19.76
C ILE A 565 -83.04 10.55 19.23
N VAL A 566 -82.52 11.32 18.26
CA VAL A 566 -83.26 12.41 17.61
C VAL A 566 -84.51 11.88 16.88
N THR A 567 -84.45 10.70 16.28
CA THR A 567 -85.59 10.07 15.60
C THR A 567 -86.64 9.58 16.61
N GLN A 568 -86.21 8.98 17.72
CA GLN A 568 -87.07 8.61 18.84
C GLN A 568 -87.76 9.83 19.44
N LEU A 569 -87.01 10.88 19.79
CA LEU A 569 -87.56 12.12 20.36
C LEU A 569 -88.53 12.81 19.41
N ARG A 570 -88.28 12.82 18.09
CA ARG A 570 -89.26 13.27 17.08
C ARG A 570 -90.54 12.43 17.11
N GLY A 571 -90.42 11.11 17.27
CA GLY A 571 -91.55 10.20 17.42
C GLY A 571 -92.32 10.36 18.72
N ASP A 572 -91.64 10.66 19.84
CA ASP A 572 -92.25 10.94 21.14
C ASP A 572 -92.95 12.31 21.15
N ILE A 573 -92.33 13.34 20.58
CA ILE A 573 -92.95 14.67 20.37
C ILE A 573 -94.18 14.54 19.47
N LYS A 574 -94.10 13.75 18.39
CA LYS A 574 -95.25 13.48 17.51
C LYS A 574 -96.39 12.80 18.27
N ARG A 575 -96.12 11.70 18.99
CA ARG A 575 -97.14 10.98 19.80
C ARG A 575 -97.73 11.84 20.92
N SER A 576 -96.90 12.65 21.60
CA SER A 576 -97.35 13.59 22.64
C SER A 576 -98.27 14.67 22.07
N ARG A 577 -97.94 15.19 20.89
CA ARG A 577 -98.80 16.12 20.15
C ARG A 577 -100.09 15.47 19.69
N GLU A 578 -100.05 14.27 19.10
CA GLU A 578 -101.24 13.54 18.65
C GLU A 578 -102.20 13.27 19.83
N ASN A 579 -101.70 12.79 20.97
CA ASN A 579 -102.48 12.67 22.22
C ASN A 579 -103.07 14.00 22.72
N SER A 580 -102.40 15.13 22.45
CA SER A 580 -102.84 16.46 22.90
C SER A 580 -103.91 17.04 21.97
N ASP A 581 -103.71 16.89 20.65
CA ASP A 581 -104.67 17.28 19.61
C ASP A 581 -105.94 16.41 19.69
N GLU A 582 -105.83 15.12 20.04
CA GLU A 582 -106.95 14.19 20.30
C GLU A 582 -107.78 14.60 21.53
N LYS A 583 -107.15 14.78 22.70
CA LYS A 583 -107.84 15.29 23.91
C LYS A 583 -108.50 16.66 23.69
N LEU A 584 -107.89 17.50 22.86
CA LEU A 584 -108.43 18.81 22.51
C LEU A 584 -109.60 18.70 21.52
N ALA A 585 -109.68 17.63 20.72
CA ALA A 585 -110.88 17.29 19.95
C ALA A 585 -111.99 16.72 20.85
N GLU A 586 -111.67 15.83 21.80
CA GLU A 586 -112.62 15.30 22.79
C GLU A 586 -113.27 16.43 23.62
N LEU A 587 -112.48 17.35 24.19
CA LEU A 587 -113.02 18.50 24.93
C LEU A 587 -113.91 19.39 24.06
N LYS A 588 -113.55 19.62 22.79
CA LYS A 588 -114.38 20.39 21.84
C LYS A 588 -115.70 19.68 21.54
N GLN A 589 -115.68 18.35 21.41
CA GLN A 589 -116.90 17.57 21.20
C GLN A 589 -117.80 17.64 22.44
N GLN A 590 -117.27 17.39 23.64
CA GLN A 590 -118.00 17.49 24.90
C GLN A 590 -118.63 18.88 25.07
N TYR A 591 -117.89 19.95 24.78
CA TYR A 591 -118.37 21.32 24.84
C TYR A 591 -119.51 21.61 23.83
N GLU A 592 -119.42 21.13 22.58
CA GLU A 592 -120.52 21.28 21.62
C GLU A 592 -121.73 20.39 21.96
N GLU A 593 -121.55 19.25 22.62
CA GLU A 593 -122.64 18.40 23.11
C GLU A 593 -123.35 19.03 24.31
N GLU A 594 -122.61 19.59 25.28
CA GLU A 594 -123.15 20.36 26.40
C GLU A 594 -123.89 21.61 25.90
N LYS A 595 -123.31 22.36 24.96
CA LYS A 595 -123.92 23.53 24.30
C LYS A 595 -125.18 23.17 23.51
N LYS A 596 -125.25 21.98 22.88
CA LYS A 596 -126.49 21.44 22.27
C LYS A 596 -127.52 21.07 23.34
N SER A 597 -127.08 20.48 24.46
CA SER A 597 -127.95 20.13 25.60
C SER A 597 -128.58 21.38 26.22
N LEU A 598 -127.79 22.42 26.53
CA LEU A 598 -128.28 23.71 27.00
C LEU A 598 -129.26 24.35 26.00
N ARG A 599 -128.94 24.37 24.70
CA ARG A 599 -129.87 24.88 23.67
C ARG A 599 -131.20 24.12 23.65
N LYS A 600 -131.18 22.80 23.83
CA LYS A 600 -132.38 21.97 23.93
C LYS A 600 -133.18 22.27 25.21
N GLN A 601 -132.52 22.39 26.36
CA GLN A 601 -133.16 22.77 27.63
C GLN A 601 -133.79 24.17 27.55
N TYR A 602 -133.06 25.18 27.05
CA TYR A 602 -133.62 26.53 26.85
C TYR A 602 -134.80 26.53 25.88
N SER A 603 -134.75 25.76 24.80
CA SER A 603 -135.88 25.60 23.88
C SER A 603 -137.10 24.94 24.53
N GLN A 604 -136.90 23.91 25.35
CA GLN A 604 -137.97 23.25 26.12
C GLN A 604 -138.57 24.17 27.19
N ASN A 605 -137.74 24.98 27.87
CA ASN A 605 -138.20 25.97 28.83
C ASN A 605 -139.01 27.07 28.14
N LEU A 606 -138.52 27.62 27.02
CA LEU A 606 -139.22 28.63 26.23
C LEU A 606 -140.59 28.12 25.74
N GLY A 607 -140.62 26.90 25.20
CA GLY A 607 -141.86 26.23 24.78
C GLY A 607 -142.79 25.81 25.93
N THR A 608 -142.33 25.88 27.18
CA THR A 608 -143.18 25.70 28.37
C THR A 608 -143.78 27.04 28.81
N ILE A 609 -142.97 28.09 28.88
CA ILE A 609 -143.41 29.47 29.15
C ILE A 609 -144.42 29.94 28.09
N GLN A 610 -144.23 29.57 26.81
CA GLN A 610 -145.21 29.85 25.76
C GLN A 610 -146.56 29.18 26.02
N ARG A 611 -146.59 27.90 26.40
CA ARG A 611 -147.83 27.18 26.73
C ARG A 611 -148.52 27.74 27.97
N GLU A 612 -147.76 28.21 28.95
CA GLU A 612 -148.31 28.91 30.11
C GLU A 612 -148.92 30.27 29.74
N LEU A 613 -148.22 31.08 28.93
CA LEU A 613 -148.73 32.35 28.41
C LEU A 613 -150.04 32.15 27.63
N GLU A 614 -150.10 31.12 26.80
CA GLU A 614 -151.25 30.77 25.96
C GLU A 614 -152.42 30.23 26.81
N SER A 615 -152.12 29.45 27.86
CA SER A 615 -153.10 29.05 28.89
C SER A 615 -153.70 30.26 29.61
N GLN A 616 -152.89 31.25 30.01
CA GLN A 616 -153.40 32.46 30.66
C GLN A 616 -154.23 33.32 29.69
N ARG A 617 -153.80 33.47 28.42
CA ARG A 617 -154.60 34.12 27.37
C ARG A 617 -155.97 33.47 27.19
N ASN A 618 -156.03 32.14 27.17
CA ASN A 618 -157.29 31.40 27.05
C ASN A 618 -158.19 31.56 28.28
N LYS A 619 -157.63 31.68 29.50
CA LYS A 619 -158.42 32.02 30.70
C LYS A 619 -159.04 33.41 30.60
N VAL A 620 -158.23 34.42 30.24
CA VAL A 620 -158.71 35.81 30.05
C VAL A 620 -159.86 35.85 29.05
N ARG A 621 -159.68 35.20 27.89
CA ARG A 621 -160.69 35.14 26.82
C ARG A 621 -161.98 34.44 27.24
N ASN A 622 -161.90 33.41 28.08
CA ASN A 622 -163.08 32.75 28.64
C ASN A 622 -163.80 33.64 29.68
N THR A 623 -163.07 34.41 30.49
CA THR A 623 -163.69 35.37 31.42
C THR A 623 -164.32 36.57 30.70
N GLU A 624 -163.72 37.03 29.59
CA GLU A 624 -164.31 38.06 28.71
C GLU A 624 -165.65 37.57 28.12
N LEU A 625 -165.69 36.34 27.59
CA LEU A 625 -166.93 35.73 27.07
C LEU A 625 -168.01 35.54 28.14
N GLN A 626 -167.64 35.18 29.38
CA GLN A 626 -168.60 35.08 30.49
C GLN A 626 -169.16 36.43 30.92
N LEU A 627 -168.34 37.48 30.92
CA LEU A 627 -168.79 38.84 31.20
C LEU A 627 -169.78 39.32 30.12
N GLN A 628 -169.42 39.12 28.85
CA GLN A 628 -170.25 39.54 27.71
C GLN A 628 -171.60 38.80 27.64
N GLN A 629 -171.64 37.53 28.06
CA GLN A 629 -172.90 36.80 28.25
C GLN A 629 -173.74 37.40 29.39
N GLN A 630 -173.13 37.78 30.52
CA GLN A 630 -173.84 38.43 31.62
C GLN A 630 -174.40 39.80 31.23
N GLU A 631 -173.67 40.58 30.43
CA GLU A 631 -174.16 41.86 29.88
C GLU A 631 -175.41 41.65 29.03
N SER A 632 -175.40 40.69 28.08
CA SER A 632 -176.58 40.32 27.29
C SER A 632 -177.76 39.86 28.16
N ASP A 633 -177.49 38.97 29.13
CA ASP A 633 -178.49 38.49 30.09
C ASP A 633 -179.08 39.64 30.95
N HIS A 634 -178.38 40.76 31.11
CA HIS A 634 -178.85 41.94 31.84
C HIS A 634 -179.65 42.89 30.94
N GLU A 635 -179.26 43.10 29.69
CA GLU A 635 -180.04 43.91 28.72
C GLU A 635 -181.43 43.30 28.48
N ASP A 636 -181.54 42.00 28.23
CA ASP A 636 -182.82 41.29 28.02
C ASP A 636 -183.80 41.49 29.19
N LYS A 637 -183.30 41.51 30.43
CA LYS A 637 -184.13 41.76 31.63
C LYS A 637 -184.68 43.19 31.68
N ILE A 638 -183.91 44.17 31.21
CA ILE A 638 -184.35 45.57 31.14
C ILE A 638 -185.46 45.72 30.08
N THR A 639 -185.28 45.12 28.90
CA THR A 639 -186.28 45.15 27.82
C THR A 639 -187.59 44.47 28.22
N GLN A 640 -187.54 43.33 28.92
CA GLN A 640 -188.76 42.66 29.42
C GLN A 640 -189.51 43.51 30.46
N LEU A 641 -188.79 44.20 31.36
CA LEU A 641 -189.42 45.07 32.36
C LEU A 641 -190.11 46.28 31.71
N GLN A 642 -189.49 46.91 30.71
CA GLN A 642 -190.09 48.02 29.95
C GLN A 642 -191.41 47.60 29.29
N LEU A 643 -191.43 46.46 28.61
CA LEU A 643 -192.61 45.95 27.91
C LEU A 643 -193.78 45.64 28.87
N GLN A 644 -193.49 45.16 30.10
CA GLN A 644 -194.52 44.89 31.11
C GLN A 644 -195.17 46.16 31.68
N PHE A 645 -194.46 47.30 31.71
CA PHE A 645 -195.03 48.57 32.16
C PHE A 645 -195.88 49.25 31.07
N GLU A 646 -195.48 49.22 29.79
CA GLU A 646 -196.31 49.76 28.70
C GLU A 646 -197.68 49.06 28.59
N GLN A 647 -197.70 47.72 28.68
CA GLN A 647 -198.94 46.95 28.54
C GLN A 647 -199.97 47.25 29.65
N LYS A 648 -199.55 47.71 30.83
CA LYS A 648 -200.47 48.03 31.94
C LYS A 648 -201.21 49.36 31.80
N ILE A 649 -200.70 50.32 31.02
CA ILE A 649 -201.24 51.69 31.00
C ILE A 649 -202.25 51.89 29.85
N ARG A 650 -202.16 51.12 28.76
CA ARG A 650 -203.02 51.26 27.56
C ARG A 650 -204.52 51.00 27.74
N GLY A 651 -204.98 50.56 28.90
CA GLY A 651 -206.37 50.11 29.14
C GLY A 651 -207.23 50.97 30.07
N LEU A 652 -206.75 52.10 30.59
CA LEU A 652 -207.38 52.82 31.71
C LEU A 652 -208.07 54.17 31.37
N PHE A 653 -208.39 54.43 30.09
CA PHE A 653 -209.14 55.62 29.68
C PHE A 653 -210.36 55.29 28.80
N PRO A 654 -211.60 55.60 29.26
CA PRO A 654 -212.75 55.77 28.39
C PRO A 654 -212.56 56.94 27.42
N ALA A 655 -213.16 56.86 26.23
CA ALA A 655 -212.94 57.82 25.15
C ALA A 655 -213.48 59.23 25.47
N ASP A 656 -214.68 59.33 26.04
CA ASP A 656 -215.42 60.59 26.17
C ASP A 656 -214.69 61.58 27.10
N LEU A 657 -214.16 61.07 28.23
CA LEU A 657 -213.38 61.86 29.19
C LEU A 657 -212.08 62.40 28.58
N LYS A 658 -211.51 61.71 27.59
CA LYS A 658 -210.28 62.14 26.91
C LYS A 658 -210.54 63.32 25.96
N GLN A 659 -211.73 63.37 25.35
CA GLN A 659 -212.15 64.53 24.55
C GLN A 659 -212.40 65.75 25.44
N GLU A 660 -213.16 65.62 26.53
CA GLU A 660 -213.35 66.74 27.49
C GLU A 660 -212.04 67.24 28.08
N LEU A 661 -211.08 66.35 28.38
CA LEU A 661 -209.75 66.74 28.86
C LEU A 661 -208.92 67.41 27.77
N GLU A 662 -208.96 66.98 26.51
CA GLU A 662 -208.23 67.64 25.41
C GLU A 662 -208.85 69.00 25.04
N ASP A 663 -210.17 69.15 25.07
CA ASP A 663 -210.86 70.44 24.89
C ASP A 663 -210.63 71.38 26.09
N THR A 664 -210.58 70.85 27.32
CA THR A 664 -210.20 71.62 28.51
C THR A 664 -208.73 72.02 28.45
N ILE A 665 -207.83 71.16 27.96
CA ILE A 665 -206.42 71.48 27.73
C ILE A 665 -206.27 72.51 26.59
N ALA A 666 -207.12 72.47 25.56
CA ALA A 666 -207.13 73.48 24.50
C ALA A 666 -207.63 74.85 25.03
N SER A 667 -208.70 74.86 25.82
CA SER A 667 -209.22 76.06 26.50
C SER A 667 -208.19 76.63 27.48
N LEU A 668 -207.57 75.80 28.32
CA LEU A 668 -206.50 76.20 29.24
C LEU A 668 -205.24 76.62 28.49
N ARG A 669 -204.89 76.02 27.36
CA ARG A 669 -203.78 76.51 26.50
C ARG A 669 -204.12 77.84 25.85
N SER A 670 -205.38 78.10 25.48
CA SER A 670 -205.82 79.41 25.00
C SER A 670 -205.80 80.46 26.11
N GLN A 671 -206.20 80.11 27.34
CA GLN A 671 -206.11 80.99 28.50
C GLN A 671 -204.66 81.23 28.93
N VAL A 672 -203.82 80.19 28.98
CA VAL A 672 -202.39 80.31 29.26
C VAL A 672 -201.66 81.05 28.14
N SER A 673 -202.02 80.88 26.87
CA SER A 673 -201.46 81.68 25.76
C SER A 673 -201.92 83.14 25.83
N SER A 674 -203.17 83.40 26.23
CA SER A 674 -203.67 84.77 26.46
C SER A 674 -202.99 85.41 27.67
N LEU A 675 -202.72 84.63 28.73
CA LEU A 675 -201.93 85.04 29.89
C LEU A 675 -200.44 85.15 29.56
N GLN A 676 -199.90 84.40 28.60
CA GLN A 676 -198.52 84.53 28.12
C GLN A 676 -198.36 85.74 27.20
N GLN A 677 -199.34 86.08 26.36
CA GLN A 677 -199.33 87.37 25.65
C GLN A 677 -199.56 88.56 26.60
N ARG A 678 -200.44 88.43 27.60
CA ARG A 678 -200.61 89.45 28.64
C ARG A 678 -199.39 89.55 29.57
N SER A 679 -198.69 88.44 29.82
CA SER A 679 -197.43 88.41 30.56
C SER A 679 -196.31 89.00 29.71
N LEU A 680 -196.25 88.74 28.40
CA LEU A 680 -195.28 89.39 27.50
C LEU A 680 -195.48 90.90 27.53
N LEU A 681 -196.72 91.40 27.39
CA LEU A 681 -197.01 92.84 27.52
C LEU A 681 -196.68 93.40 28.91
N LEU A 682 -197.01 92.67 30.00
CA LEU A 682 -196.65 93.07 31.37
C LEU A 682 -195.16 92.90 31.69
N GLN A 683 -194.40 92.15 30.89
CA GLN A 683 -192.96 91.91 31.07
C GLN A 683 -192.13 92.82 30.15
N GLU A 684 -192.71 93.32 29.05
CA GLU A 684 -192.28 94.56 28.39
C GLU A 684 -192.45 95.76 29.35
N GLU A 685 -193.54 95.83 30.13
CA GLU A 685 -193.70 96.84 31.19
C GLU A 685 -192.82 96.61 32.43
N LEU A 686 -192.52 95.37 32.83
CA LEU A 686 -191.84 95.05 34.11
C LEU A 686 -190.34 94.69 34.00
N GLU A 687 -189.90 93.94 32.99
CA GLU A 687 -188.47 93.58 32.79
C GLU A 687 -187.70 94.57 31.90
N SER A 688 -188.38 95.66 31.53
CA SER A 688 -187.80 97.01 31.61
C SER A 688 -187.08 97.29 32.96
N SER A 689 -187.23 96.41 33.97
CA SER A 689 -186.36 96.26 35.14
C SER A 689 -186.03 94.80 35.58
N VAL A 690 -184.92 94.22 35.06
CA VAL A 690 -183.87 93.42 35.81
C VAL A 690 -183.95 91.84 35.96
N SER A 691 -183.02 91.09 35.28
CA SER A 691 -182.12 89.97 35.78
C SER A 691 -182.24 88.41 35.45
N LYS A 692 -181.34 87.89 34.55
CA LYS A 692 -180.40 86.67 34.61
C LYS A 692 -180.79 85.13 34.56
N HIS A 693 -180.18 84.34 33.62
CA HIS A 693 -179.28 83.10 33.77
C HIS A 693 -179.56 81.66 33.10
N ASN A 694 -178.48 81.01 32.53
CA ASN A 694 -178.12 79.55 32.19
C ASN A 694 -178.72 78.69 31.00
N GLY A 695 -178.07 77.65 30.33
CA GLY A 695 -176.82 76.79 30.45
C GLY A 695 -176.04 76.48 29.08
N SER A 696 -175.34 75.39 28.62
CA SER A 696 -174.91 73.97 28.98
C SER A 696 -173.71 73.37 28.08
N ILE A 697 -173.28 72.06 28.09
CA ILE A 697 -171.97 71.48 27.52
C ILE A 697 -171.92 69.97 26.98
N HIS A 698 -170.86 69.47 26.24
CA HIS A 698 -170.57 68.09 25.59
C HIS A 698 -169.03 67.84 25.25
N SER A 699 -168.36 66.77 24.65
CA SER A 699 -168.48 65.30 24.22
C SER A 699 -167.12 64.68 23.64
N TYR A 700 -166.86 63.32 23.45
CA TYR A 700 -165.49 62.69 23.14
C TYR A 700 -165.33 61.27 22.40
N SER A 701 -164.10 60.86 21.89
CA SER A 701 -163.63 59.45 21.46
C SER A 701 -162.07 59.23 21.16
N THR A 702 -161.56 58.04 20.68
CA THR A 702 -160.13 57.50 20.80
C THR A 702 -159.50 56.55 19.65
N PRO A 703 -158.21 56.03 19.69
CA PRO A 703 -157.37 55.52 18.52
C PRO A 703 -156.79 54.03 18.51
N PRO A 704 -155.90 53.59 17.54
CA PRO A 704 -155.38 52.18 17.37
C PRO A 704 -153.82 51.93 17.37
N ILE A 705 -153.37 50.64 17.23
CA ILE A 705 -151.95 50.12 17.31
C ILE A 705 -151.64 49.03 16.23
N SER A 706 -150.36 48.84 15.84
CA SER A 706 -149.80 47.73 15.02
C SER A 706 -148.25 47.76 15.05
N SER A 707 -147.40 46.72 14.85
CA SER A 707 -147.43 45.23 14.98
C SER A 707 -145.96 44.71 14.80
N ALA A 708 -145.64 43.39 14.92
CA ALA A 708 -144.26 42.85 14.78
C ALA A 708 -144.13 41.39 14.30
N VAL A 709 -142.99 41.07 13.64
CA VAL A 709 -142.37 39.75 13.38
C VAL A 709 -140.85 39.92 13.54
#